data_AF-C0E5N3-F1
#
_entry.id   AF-C0E5N3-F1
#
_cell.length_a   1.000
_cell.length_b   1.000
_cell.length_c   1.000
_cell.angle_alpha   90.00
_cell.angle_beta   90.00
_cell.angle_gamma   90.00
#
_symmetry.space_group_name_H-M   'P 1'
#
loop_
_entity.id
_entity.type
_entity.pdbx_description
1 polymer ?
#
loop_
_entity_poly.entity_id
_entity_poly.type
_entity_poly.pdbx_seq_one_letter_code
_entity_poly.pdbx_strand_id
1 'polypeptide(L)'
;MSTDPDSPQEVSDPEASKQPDQDGKSIDKKSDDVANPPAQEKQNPNASSELIVLSPHYDEKHHGLYVEKLEQAVRNPKVRNIALNGGYGTGKSSVIQGLVEKIHSSKELKKIRPITISLPTIQIADDSDSKDDRTDRIQREIVKQLLYRSNPRKMRGSQYRRITHVTTAQRATACFIVAIPLTFAFWLLAKPDWHWSQGGSLWGYWQPAVVQTILWGLTFYVDWMWVNKPALKGLQLGPAKLELEKNDSSYFDKYLNEIIYYFEVSGTNLVIFEDLDRFDNPYIFDALHELNELINISLGQERFIEQKNPSVKFLYATRDSIFEHRTKGIVENDAARHIHRREVENRTKFFDVIVPIVPFSTSHNAYEYLKQLIDNSAFPIAIDRKLLEIVGSEISDYRLLANIVSEFQVFAEQIFTSWGNNKETAEFFKDHANYLFAFVTYKNTHLTEYEKIRTGESAIDKINKRFSIMKSEINIMSQTLLQELGDALREKIDEKYKVHSIFCRLFFNKRYFDNFSDVELWEEGFRPSLGSKRNSVSLINYDGNIISDNIIHDFGGNIFVEITTNKLTNKSSVKTKDDCREIITNLKLIHSIDDIFSFLCESESTLPENIQNEIDNFEDFLNKIYSSDPITANLISCNYIDSNFHAYASVFTEGFNNIKVFNFLTQNVGTQQPDTDLRITKQEVKEIVYQIRHNRDRYSNLKGALNADLMLHLTNEAYLFIILNSTKSFFKSHSPKNKELRIKLINAILNRLPDERNKESNYFSSNTYSYNNIKTLLREIIPLYPNIFLECFKNNLTKKQKYLLIDSALNTSEQLPTTMDTKQYINNNIQDIILHIKSANFMTNWADEDAKNTIDRSLFHFPTHD
;
A
#
# COMPACT_ATOMS: atom_id res chain seq x y z
N MET A 1 28.68 -34.97 -16.24
CA MET A 1 28.74 -36.44 -16.40
C MET A 1 28.10 -37.06 -15.17
N SER A 2 27.05 -37.88 -15.39
CA SER A 2 26.46 -38.88 -14.47
C SER A 2 25.75 -38.37 -13.21
N THR A 3 24.53 -38.77 -12.81
CA THR A 3 23.55 -39.76 -13.31
C THR A 3 22.23 -39.59 -12.53
N ASP A 4 21.11 -39.71 -13.23
CA ASP A 4 19.68 -39.96 -12.83
C ASP A 4 19.47 -41.25 -11.97
N PRO A 5 18.25 -41.70 -11.56
CA PRO A 5 16.86 -41.19 -11.74
C PRO A 5 15.91 -41.38 -10.49
N ASP A 6 14.60 -41.14 -10.72
CA ASP A 6 13.41 -41.89 -10.25
C ASP A 6 12.38 -41.19 -9.34
N SER A 7 11.15 -41.15 -9.85
CA SER A 7 9.88 -40.81 -9.20
C SER A 7 8.89 -41.97 -9.40
N PRO A 8 7.95 -42.25 -8.47
CA PRO A 8 6.81 -43.11 -8.76
C PRO A 8 5.43 -42.41 -8.62
N GLN A 9 4.51 -42.84 -9.49
CA GLN A 9 3.03 -42.84 -9.42
C GLN A 9 2.54 -43.53 -8.11
N GLU A 10 1.29 -43.53 -7.63
CA GLU A 10 -0.09 -43.29 -8.10
C GLU A 10 -1.00 -43.28 -6.84
N VAL A 11 -2.27 -42.84 -6.93
CA VAL A 11 -3.50 -43.54 -6.48
C VAL A 11 -4.70 -42.57 -6.45
N SER A 12 -5.76 -42.99 -7.13
CA SER A 12 -7.10 -42.43 -7.30
C SER A 12 -8.07 -42.85 -6.19
N ASP A 13 -9.12 -42.07 -5.89
CA ASP A 13 -10.56 -42.46 -5.97
C ASP A 13 -11.56 -41.48 -5.25
N PRO A 14 -12.89 -41.51 -5.56
CA PRO A 14 -13.72 -40.33 -5.88
C PRO A 14 -14.97 -40.10 -4.97
N GLU A 15 -15.72 -38.99 -5.17
CA GLU A 15 -17.21 -39.00 -5.18
C GLU A 15 -17.90 -37.67 -5.57
N ALA A 16 -18.86 -37.78 -6.48
CA ALA A 16 -20.15 -37.07 -6.65
C ALA A 16 -20.25 -35.53 -6.70
N SER A 17 -20.64 -35.00 -7.88
CA SER A 17 -21.41 -33.74 -7.99
C SER A 17 -22.61 -33.91 -8.93
N LYS A 18 -23.78 -33.43 -8.47
CA LYS A 18 -25.08 -33.48 -9.15
C LYS A 18 -25.26 -32.27 -10.07
N GLN A 19 -25.73 -32.51 -11.29
CA GLN A 19 -26.37 -31.48 -12.15
C GLN A 19 -27.82 -31.23 -11.72
N PRO A 20 -28.40 -30.08 -12.12
CA PRO A 20 -29.83 -29.98 -12.41
C PRO A 20 -30.11 -29.65 -13.89
N ASP A 21 -31.35 -29.97 -14.25
CA ASP A 21 -31.88 -30.26 -15.57
C ASP A 21 -32.09 -29.05 -16.52
N GLN A 22 -32.01 -29.35 -17.82
CA GLN A 22 -32.44 -28.49 -18.92
C GLN A 22 -33.83 -28.91 -19.39
N ASP A 23 -34.79 -27.98 -19.34
CA ASP A 23 -36.07 -28.08 -20.04
C ASP A 23 -36.06 -27.22 -21.31
N GLY A 24 -36.40 -27.85 -22.42
CA GLY A 24 -36.36 -27.27 -23.76
C GLY A 24 -37.57 -26.38 -24.08
N LYS A 25 -37.34 -25.35 -24.91
CA LYS A 25 -38.36 -24.75 -25.77
C LYS A 25 -37.76 -24.21 -27.07
N SER A 26 -38.26 -24.77 -28.16
CA SER A 26 -38.06 -24.43 -29.58
C SER A 26 -38.55 -23.02 -29.93
N ILE A 27 -37.78 -22.23 -30.69
CA ILE A 27 -38.32 -21.18 -31.60
C ILE A 27 -37.40 -21.01 -32.81
N ASP A 28 -37.92 -21.35 -34.00
CA ASP A 28 -37.49 -20.82 -35.30
C ASP A 28 -37.79 -19.31 -35.38
N LYS A 29 -36.79 -18.47 -35.72
CA LYS A 29 -37.01 -17.21 -36.44
C LYS A 29 -35.71 -16.63 -37.01
N LYS A 30 -35.76 -16.32 -38.31
CA LYS A 30 -34.75 -15.64 -39.13
C LYS A 30 -34.20 -14.37 -38.46
N SER A 31 -32.87 -14.22 -38.46
CA SER A 31 -32.18 -12.99 -38.10
C SER A 31 -31.73 -12.24 -39.36
N ASP A 32 -32.38 -11.11 -39.64
CA ASP A 32 -31.86 -10.04 -40.48
C ASP A 32 -31.11 -9.02 -39.61
N ASP A 33 -30.16 -8.34 -40.26
CA ASP A 33 -29.23 -7.32 -39.79
C ASP A 33 -29.75 -6.30 -38.75
N VAL A 34 -28.87 -5.96 -37.80
CA VAL A 34 -28.31 -4.61 -37.50
C VAL A 34 -27.85 -4.62 -36.03
N ALA A 35 -26.53 -4.69 -35.83
CA ALA A 35 -25.92 -4.47 -34.52
C ALA A 35 -26.00 -2.97 -34.18
N ASN A 36 -26.90 -2.60 -33.26
CA ASN A 36 -26.82 -1.33 -32.56
C ASN A 36 -25.67 -1.39 -31.53
N PRO A 37 -24.87 -0.33 -31.36
CA PRO A 37 -23.91 -0.25 -30.26
C PRO A 37 -24.67 -0.17 -28.92
N PRO A 38 -24.08 -0.66 -27.81
CA PRO A 38 -24.76 -0.70 -26.53
C PRO A 38 -24.99 0.74 -26.03
N ALA A 39 -26.25 1.10 -25.80
CA ALA A 39 -26.58 2.30 -25.05
C ALA A 39 -26.15 2.06 -23.59
N GLN A 40 -25.14 2.77 -23.13
CA GLN A 40 -24.68 2.68 -21.74
C GLN A 40 -25.67 3.39 -20.81
N GLU A 41 -26.07 2.68 -19.77
CA GLU A 41 -26.92 3.15 -18.68
C GLU A 41 -26.26 4.33 -17.95
N LYS A 42 -27.08 5.34 -17.62
CA LYS A 42 -26.74 6.30 -16.57
C LYS A 42 -26.50 5.51 -15.29
N GLN A 43 -25.31 5.62 -14.69
CA GLN A 43 -25.02 4.98 -13.41
C GLN A 43 -26.10 5.38 -12.40
N ASN A 44 -26.79 4.36 -11.91
CA ASN A 44 -27.91 4.47 -11.00
C ASN A 44 -27.33 4.60 -9.59
N PRO A 45 -27.60 5.68 -8.83
CA PRO A 45 -26.95 5.94 -7.54
C PRO A 45 -27.33 4.95 -6.41
N ASN A 46 -28.03 3.86 -6.73
CA ASN A 46 -28.53 2.87 -5.78
C ASN A 46 -28.08 1.42 -6.07
N ALA A 47 -27.11 1.21 -6.97
CA ALA A 47 -26.49 -0.12 -7.17
C ALA A 47 -25.23 -0.23 -6.30
N SER A 48 -25.25 -1.15 -5.34
CA SER A 48 -24.16 -1.46 -4.42
C SER A 48 -22.90 -1.93 -5.15
N SER A 49 -21.74 -1.43 -4.71
CA SER A 49 -20.37 -1.91 -5.00
C SER A 49 -19.94 -2.00 -6.48
N GLU A 50 -20.29 -1.03 -7.32
CA GLU A 50 -19.68 -0.92 -8.64
C GLU A 50 -18.34 -0.15 -8.57
N LEU A 51 -17.28 -0.73 -9.12
CA LEU A 51 -15.95 -0.10 -9.22
C LEU A 51 -16.03 1.23 -9.98
N ILE A 52 -15.23 2.21 -9.55
CA ILE A 52 -15.15 3.49 -10.24
C ILE A 52 -14.47 3.26 -11.61
N VAL A 53 -15.23 3.47 -12.68
CA VAL A 53 -14.72 3.28 -14.04
C VAL A 53 -13.75 4.41 -14.39
N LEU A 54 -12.49 4.07 -14.65
CA LEU A 54 -11.44 5.04 -15.00
C LEU A 54 -11.47 5.49 -16.48
N SER A 55 -12.32 4.87 -17.30
CA SER A 55 -12.51 5.30 -18.69
C SER A 55 -13.06 6.72 -18.73
N PRO A 56 -12.85 7.45 -19.83
CA PRO A 56 -13.52 8.73 -20.03
C PRO A 56 -15.03 8.60 -19.78
N HIS A 57 -15.61 9.61 -19.16
CA HIS A 57 -17.04 9.71 -18.92
C HIS A 57 -17.50 11.14 -19.16
N TYR A 58 -18.51 11.29 -20.02
CA TYR A 58 -19.08 12.59 -20.35
C TYR A 58 -20.07 13.06 -19.27
N ASP A 59 -19.61 13.99 -18.43
CA ASP A 59 -20.47 14.82 -17.59
C ASP A 59 -20.87 16.12 -18.31
N GLU A 60 -22.17 16.31 -18.54
CA GLU A 60 -22.72 17.51 -19.19
C GLU A 60 -22.43 18.81 -18.42
N LYS A 61 -22.40 18.78 -17.07
CA LYS A 61 -22.18 19.98 -16.26
C LYS A 61 -20.78 20.56 -16.46
N HIS A 62 -19.78 19.69 -16.58
CA HIS A 62 -18.37 20.09 -16.69
C HIS A 62 -17.87 20.13 -18.14
N HIS A 63 -18.37 19.24 -19.01
CA HIS A 63 -17.89 19.11 -20.39
C HIS A 63 -18.77 19.79 -21.44
N GLY A 64 -20.05 20.08 -21.13
CA GLY A 64 -21.05 20.49 -22.10
C GLY A 64 -20.67 21.73 -22.92
N LEU A 65 -20.07 22.73 -22.28
CA LEU A 65 -19.59 23.96 -22.93
C LEU A 65 -18.53 23.65 -24.01
N TYR A 66 -17.55 22.81 -23.69
CA TYR A 66 -16.48 22.46 -24.63
C TYR A 66 -17.01 21.62 -25.80
N VAL A 67 -17.93 20.71 -25.53
CA VAL A 67 -18.62 19.94 -26.57
C VAL A 67 -19.39 20.87 -27.51
N GLU A 68 -20.11 21.86 -26.99
CA GLU A 68 -20.82 22.85 -27.80
C GLU A 68 -19.86 23.66 -28.70
N LYS A 69 -18.70 24.08 -28.17
CA LYS A 69 -17.67 24.78 -28.97
C LYS A 69 -17.07 23.89 -30.05
N LEU A 70 -16.83 22.61 -29.76
CA LEU A 70 -16.37 21.66 -30.77
C LEU A 70 -17.44 21.40 -31.83
N GLU A 71 -18.71 21.31 -31.46
CA GLU A 71 -19.81 21.22 -32.43
C GLU A 71 -19.85 22.44 -33.36
N GLN A 72 -19.70 23.65 -32.82
CA GLN A 72 -19.62 24.88 -33.62
C GLN A 72 -18.43 24.85 -34.60
N ALA A 73 -17.26 24.39 -34.15
CA ALA A 73 -16.07 24.25 -34.99
C ALA A 73 -16.26 23.19 -36.10
N VAL A 74 -16.82 22.02 -35.76
CA VAL A 74 -17.05 20.92 -36.71
C VAL A 74 -18.16 21.26 -37.71
N ARG A 75 -19.12 22.13 -37.37
CA ARG A 75 -20.15 22.61 -38.31
C ARG A 75 -19.63 23.65 -39.31
N ASN A 76 -18.58 24.40 -38.95
CA ASN A 76 -18.06 25.47 -39.81
C ASN A 76 -17.33 24.89 -41.04
N PRO A 77 -17.75 25.23 -42.29
CA PRO A 77 -17.11 24.70 -43.50
C PRO A 77 -15.70 25.25 -43.76
N LYS A 78 -15.34 26.40 -43.17
CA LYS A 78 -14.01 27.01 -43.33
C LYS A 78 -12.94 26.37 -42.43
N VAL A 79 -13.36 25.65 -41.39
CA VAL A 79 -12.48 25.05 -40.40
C VAL A 79 -12.11 23.64 -40.86
N ARG A 80 -10.81 23.32 -40.85
CA ARG A 80 -10.26 22.01 -41.23
C ARG A 80 -9.42 21.41 -40.13
N ASN A 81 -8.68 22.23 -39.38
CA ASN A 81 -7.79 21.80 -38.31
C ASN A 81 -8.24 22.39 -36.97
N ILE A 82 -8.70 21.52 -36.06
CA ILE A 82 -9.26 21.91 -34.75
C ILE A 82 -8.37 21.36 -33.65
N ALA A 83 -7.94 22.17 -32.71
CA ALA A 83 -7.22 21.71 -31.53
C ALA A 83 -8.12 21.72 -30.29
N LEU A 84 -8.02 20.67 -29.49
CA LEU A 84 -8.56 20.57 -28.14
C LEU A 84 -7.39 20.56 -27.17
N ASN A 85 -7.04 21.73 -26.66
CA ASN A 85 -5.84 21.93 -25.86
C ASN A 85 -6.14 21.78 -24.38
N GLY A 86 -5.28 21.07 -23.66
CA GLY A 86 -5.35 20.96 -22.20
C GLY A 86 -4.22 20.11 -21.67
N GLY A 87 -3.91 20.26 -20.38
CA GLY A 87 -2.93 19.42 -19.68
C GLY A 87 -3.26 17.93 -19.72
N TYR A 88 -2.40 17.11 -19.11
CA TYR A 88 -2.78 15.72 -18.82
C TYR A 88 -3.90 15.70 -17.77
N GLY A 89 -4.81 14.73 -17.83
CA GLY A 89 -5.90 14.59 -16.85
C GLY A 89 -7.01 15.65 -16.92
N THR A 90 -6.99 16.59 -17.87
CA THR A 90 -8.00 17.67 -17.94
C THR A 90 -9.34 17.26 -18.58
N GLY A 91 -9.61 15.97 -18.80
CA GLY A 91 -10.89 15.50 -19.36
C GLY A 91 -11.05 15.64 -20.89
N LYS A 92 -9.95 15.78 -21.64
CA LYS A 92 -9.98 15.87 -23.12
C LYS A 92 -10.76 14.71 -23.77
N SER A 93 -10.45 13.47 -23.37
CA SER A 93 -11.13 12.27 -23.88
C SER A 93 -12.62 12.23 -23.48
N SER A 94 -13.01 12.78 -22.33
CA SER A 94 -14.42 12.86 -21.90
C SER A 94 -15.21 13.85 -22.76
N VAL A 95 -14.59 14.98 -23.14
CA VAL A 95 -15.18 15.94 -24.08
C VAL A 95 -15.31 15.31 -25.48
N ILE A 96 -14.30 14.58 -25.96
CA ILE A 96 -14.34 13.87 -27.24
C ILE A 96 -15.45 12.82 -27.25
N GLN A 97 -15.57 12.05 -26.17
CA GLN A 97 -16.65 11.07 -26.02
C GLN A 97 -18.02 11.75 -26.12
N GLY A 98 -18.24 12.85 -25.38
CA GLY A 98 -19.49 13.61 -25.44
C GLY A 98 -19.80 14.14 -26.84
N LEU A 99 -18.78 14.58 -27.59
CA LEU A 99 -18.93 14.99 -28.99
C LEU A 99 -19.39 13.82 -29.87
N VAL A 100 -18.75 12.66 -29.75
CA VAL A 100 -19.08 11.46 -30.54
C VAL A 100 -20.50 10.97 -30.22
N GLU A 101 -20.88 10.93 -28.94
CA GLU A 101 -22.22 10.56 -28.49
C GLU A 101 -23.30 11.50 -29.07
N LYS A 102 -23.05 12.82 -29.05
CA LYS A 102 -23.96 13.80 -29.65
C LYS A 102 -24.02 13.70 -31.17
N ILE A 103 -22.91 13.40 -31.86
CA ILE A 103 -22.89 13.19 -33.31
C ILE A 103 -23.77 11.99 -33.70
N HIS A 104 -23.69 10.90 -32.95
CA HIS A 104 -24.52 9.71 -33.20
C HIS A 104 -26.01 9.94 -32.87
N SER A 105 -26.30 10.73 -31.83
CA SER A 105 -27.66 10.97 -31.33
C SER A 105 -28.43 12.01 -32.15
N SER A 106 -27.76 13.06 -32.65
CA SER A 106 -28.41 14.19 -33.32
C SER A 106 -28.69 13.91 -34.81
N LYS A 107 -29.95 14.08 -35.24
CA LYS A 107 -30.33 13.97 -36.66
C LYS A 107 -29.61 14.98 -37.56
N GLU A 108 -29.21 16.15 -37.04
CA GLU A 108 -28.48 17.17 -37.79
C GLU A 108 -27.01 16.79 -38.02
N LEU A 109 -26.40 16.07 -37.06
CA LEU A 109 -24.98 15.71 -37.07
C LEU A 109 -24.71 14.33 -37.69
N LYS A 110 -25.75 13.53 -38.02
CA LYS A 110 -25.61 12.22 -38.69
C LYS A 110 -24.82 12.22 -40.01
N LYS A 111 -24.61 13.40 -40.62
CA LYS A 111 -23.73 13.56 -41.80
C LYS A 111 -22.24 13.48 -41.43
N ILE A 112 -21.90 13.59 -40.15
CA ILE A 112 -20.53 13.45 -39.64
C ILE A 112 -20.28 11.99 -39.29
N ARG A 113 -19.19 11.46 -39.81
CA ARG A 113 -18.69 10.11 -39.58
C ARG A 113 -17.32 10.24 -38.92
N PRO A 114 -17.25 10.22 -37.58
CA PRO A 114 -16.00 10.34 -36.86
C PRO A 114 -15.19 9.04 -36.91
N ILE A 115 -13.86 9.16 -36.95
CA ILE A 115 -12.92 8.09 -36.64
C ILE A 115 -11.92 8.58 -35.59
N THR A 116 -11.75 7.82 -34.52
CA THR A 116 -10.79 8.14 -33.45
C THR A 116 -9.52 7.31 -33.62
N ILE A 117 -8.38 7.96 -33.76
CA ILE A 117 -7.05 7.36 -33.84
C ILE A 117 -6.37 7.62 -32.49
N SER A 118 -6.02 6.54 -31.80
CA SER A 118 -5.34 6.57 -30.51
C SER A 118 -4.03 5.83 -30.65
N LEU A 119 -2.90 6.41 -30.22
CA LEU A 119 -1.57 5.82 -30.37
C LEU A 119 -0.96 5.31 -29.04
N PRO A 120 -1.60 4.40 -28.27
CA PRO A 120 -1.09 4.00 -26.96
C PRO A 120 0.08 2.99 -27.01
N THR A 121 0.27 2.27 -28.12
CA THR A 121 1.05 1.01 -28.15
C THR A 121 2.51 1.15 -28.59
N ILE A 122 2.98 2.36 -28.93
CA ILE A 122 4.37 2.55 -29.35
C ILE A 122 5.23 2.65 -28.09
N GLN A 123 6.04 1.63 -27.82
CA GLN A 123 7.10 1.72 -26.83
C GLN A 123 7.93 2.98 -27.13
N ILE A 124 8.09 3.86 -26.14
CA ILE A 124 8.96 5.03 -26.24
C ILE A 124 10.37 4.47 -26.44
N ALA A 125 10.84 4.47 -27.69
CA ALA A 125 12.19 4.07 -28.05
C ALA A 125 13.21 5.05 -27.46
N ASP A 126 14.38 4.54 -27.10
CA ASP A 126 15.51 5.29 -26.57
C ASP A 126 15.76 6.60 -27.34
N ASP A 127 16.28 7.62 -26.65
CA ASP A 127 16.64 8.94 -27.21
C ASP A 127 17.72 8.89 -28.31
N SER A 128 18.17 7.70 -28.72
CA SER A 128 19.12 7.46 -29.80
C SER A 128 18.53 7.47 -31.22
N ASP A 129 17.20 7.33 -31.38
CA ASP A 129 16.57 7.35 -32.71
C ASP A 129 16.49 8.78 -33.28
N SER A 130 16.81 8.94 -34.58
CA SER A 130 16.77 10.26 -35.24
C SER A 130 15.34 10.82 -35.33
N LYS A 131 15.21 12.16 -35.36
CA LYS A 131 13.90 12.85 -35.38
C LYS A 131 13.01 12.46 -36.57
N ASP A 132 13.62 12.22 -37.73
CA ASP A 132 12.90 11.80 -38.93
C ASP A 132 12.33 10.37 -38.79
N ASP A 133 13.05 9.48 -38.11
CA ASP A 133 12.58 8.11 -37.84
C ASP A 133 11.39 8.09 -36.88
N ARG A 134 11.35 9.00 -35.88
CA ARG A 134 10.19 9.17 -34.99
C ARG A 134 8.95 9.65 -35.75
N THR A 135 9.09 10.64 -36.62
CA THR A 135 7.97 11.13 -37.44
C THR A 135 7.45 10.04 -38.38
N ASP A 136 8.33 9.32 -39.09
CA ASP A 136 7.94 8.21 -39.98
C ASP A 136 7.18 7.10 -39.24
N ARG A 137 7.62 6.73 -38.03
CA ARG A 137 6.92 5.74 -37.19
C ARG A 137 5.51 6.21 -36.80
N ILE A 138 5.34 7.47 -36.41
CA ILE A 138 4.02 8.01 -36.06
C ILE A 138 3.10 8.02 -37.30
N GLN A 139 3.61 8.51 -38.44
CA GLN A 139 2.87 8.48 -39.70
C GLN A 139 2.44 7.05 -40.06
N ARG A 140 3.34 6.08 -39.92
CA ARG A 140 3.10 4.67 -40.18
C ARG A 140 1.98 4.09 -39.32
N GLU A 141 1.96 4.38 -38.02
CA GLU A 141 0.89 3.91 -37.13
C GLU A 141 -0.45 4.59 -37.42
N ILE A 142 -0.45 5.88 -37.75
CA ILE A 142 -1.66 6.60 -38.19
C ILE A 142 -2.23 5.96 -39.46
N VAL A 143 -1.39 5.71 -40.48
CA VAL A 143 -1.81 5.07 -41.73
C VAL A 143 -2.32 3.65 -41.48
N LYS A 144 -1.64 2.87 -40.63
CA LYS A 144 -2.11 1.54 -40.24
C LYS A 144 -3.50 1.62 -39.61
N GLN A 145 -3.73 2.48 -38.63
CA GLN A 145 -5.04 2.58 -37.99
C GLN A 145 -6.14 3.07 -38.93
N LEU A 146 -5.86 4.04 -39.79
CA LEU A 146 -6.79 4.53 -40.83
C LEU A 146 -7.18 3.40 -41.79
N LEU A 147 -6.17 2.75 -42.39
CA LEU A 147 -6.40 1.76 -43.42
C LEU A 147 -6.97 0.46 -42.84
N TYR A 148 -6.51 -0.03 -41.68
CA TYR A 148 -6.97 -1.32 -41.12
C TYR A 148 -8.42 -1.33 -40.63
N ARG A 149 -8.97 -0.17 -40.22
CA ARG A 149 -10.36 -0.07 -39.74
C ARG A 149 -11.44 -0.10 -40.82
N SER A 150 -11.05 -0.02 -42.09
CA SER A 150 -11.97 -0.02 -43.22
C SER A 150 -12.53 -1.41 -43.57
N ASN A 151 -13.75 -1.46 -44.11
CA ASN A 151 -14.36 -2.71 -44.57
C ASN A 151 -13.66 -3.21 -45.86
N PRO A 152 -13.04 -4.41 -45.85
CA PRO A 152 -12.33 -4.96 -47.01
C PRO A 152 -13.21 -5.09 -48.26
N ARG A 153 -14.53 -5.26 -48.09
CA ARG A 153 -15.48 -5.42 -49.22
C ARG A 153 -15.71 -4.12 -49.99
N LYS A 154 -15.51 -2.95 -49.37
CA LYS A 154 -15.69 -1.64 -50.01
C LYS A 154 -14.42 -1.10 -50.66
N MET A 155 -13.23 -1.56 -50.26
CA MET A 155 -11.93 -1.10 -50.78
C MET A 155 -11.33 -1.99 -51.89
N ARG A 156 -12.16 -2.50 -52.81
CA ARG A 156 -11.73 -3.45 -53.86
C ARG A 156 -10.72 -2.87 -54.87
N GLY A 157 -10.62 -1.55 -54.98
CA GLY A 157 -9.68 -0.85 -55.86
C GLY A 157 -8.32 -0.48 -55.22
N SER A 158 -8.10 -0.78 -53.94
CA SER A 158 -6.83 -0.49 -53.27
C SER A 158 -5.74 -1.49 -53.68
N GLN A 159 -4.49 -1.02 -53.83
CA GLN A 159 -3.32 -1.89 -54.02
C GLN A 159 -3.06 -2.82 -52.82
N TYR A 160 -3.67 -2.52 -51.66
CA TYR A 160 -3.64 -3.35 -50.45
C TYR A 160 -4.66 -4.49 -50.56
N ARG A 161 -4.33 -5.51 -51.35
CA ARG A 161 -5.17 -6.70 -51.51
C ARG A 161 -5.13 -7.54 -50.23
N ARG A 162 -6.05 -7.25 -49.29
CA ARG A 162 -6.28 -8.11 -48.13
C ARG A 162 -6.72 -9.50 -48.58
N ILE A 163 -6.34 -10.51 -47.80
CA ILE A 163 -6.82 -11.89 -47.97
C ILE A 163 -8.33 -11.88 -47.74
N THR A 164 -9.11 -11.76 -48.81
CA THR A 164 -10.54 -12.00 -48.76
C THR A 164 -10.75 -13.49 -48.71
N HIS A 165 -11.31 -13.99 -47.61
CA HIS A 165 -11.84 -15.35 -47.58
C HIS A 165 -13.03 -15.42 -48.53
N VAL A 166 -12.79 -15.92 -49.75
CA VAL A 166 -13.87 -16.23 -50.68
C VAL A 166 -14.70 -17.34 -50.05
N THR A 167 -15.97 -17.06 -49.76
CA THR A 167 -16.90 -18.03 -49.17
C THR A 167 -17.00 -19.27 -50.05
N THR A 168 -17.12 -20.46 -49.45
CA THR A 168 -17.22 -21.75 -50.12
C THR A 168 -18.31 -21.76 -51.21
N ALA A 169 -19.41 -21.03 -50.99
CA ALA A 169 -20.50 -20.89 -51.95
C ALA A 169 -20.10 -20.15 -53.25
N GLN A 170 -19.27 -19.10 -53.15
CA GLN A 170 -18.74 -18.35 -54.30
C GLN A 170 -17.72 -19.17 -55.10
N ARG A 171 -16.94 -20.01 -54.41
CA ARG A 171 -16.01 -20.96 -55.06
C ARG A 171 -16.77 -22.03 -55.82
N ALA A 172 -17.78 -22.63 -55.18
CA ALA A 172 -18.67 -23.58 -55.83
C ALA A 172 -19.29 -22.96 -57.10
N THR A 173 -19.85 -21.74 -57.03
CA THR A 173 -20.45 -21.09 -58.20
C THR A 173 -19.44 -20.87 -59.34
N ALA A 174 -18.20 -20.47 -59.04
CA ALA A 174 -17.16 -20.34 -60.06
C ALA A 174 -16.81 -21.70 -60.70
N CYS A 175 -16.67 -22.76 -59.90
CA CYS A 175 -16.47 -24.12 -60.40
C CYS A 175 -17.65 -24.59 -61.27
N PHE A 176 -18.89 -24.26 -60.87
CA PHE A 176 -20.09 -24.55 -61.67
C PHE A 176 -20.06 -23.83 -63.03
N ILE A 177 -19.69 -22.54 -63.06
CA ILE A 177 -19.61 -21.76 -64.31
C ILE A 177 -18.57 -22.35 -65.27
N VAL A 178 -17.45 -22.87 -64.77
CA VAL A 178 -16.41 -23.49 -65.60
C VAL A 178 -16.78 -24.92 -66.01
N ALA A 179 -17.44 -25.66 -65.12
CA ALA A 179 -17.86 -27.03 -65.39
C ALA A 179 -18.90 -27.08 -66.52
N ILE A 180 -19.88 -26.17 -66.55
CA ILE A 180 -20.95 -26.15 -67.58
C ILE A 180 -20.41 -26.19 -69.03
N PRO A 181 -19.53 -25.28 -69.49
CA PRO A 181 -19.00 -25.32 -70.85
C PRO A 181 -18.13 -26.56 -71.12
N LEU A 182 -17.42 -27.08 -70.11
CA LEU A 182 -16.66 -28.34 -70.22
C LEU A 182 -17.60 -29.54 -70.40
N THR A 183 -18.72 -29.58 -69.67
CA THR A 183 -19.74 -30.61 -69.83
C THR A 183 -20.38 -30.56 -71.22
N PHE A 184 -20.61 -29.35 -71.73
CA PHE A 184 -21.18 -29.10 -73.05
C PHE A 184 -20.21 -29.48 -74.17
N ALA A 185 -18.93 -29.10 -74.04
CA ALA A 185 -17.87 -29.48 -74.98
C ALA A 185 -17.69 -31.01 -75.02
N PHE A 186 -17.73 -31.69 -73.87
CA PHE A 186 -17.70 -33.15 -73.81
C PHE A 186 -18.88 -33.76 -74.58
N TRP A 187 -20.11 -33.26 -74.37
CA TRP A 187 -21.29 -33.75 -75.10
C TRP A 187 -21.21 -33.52 -76.63
N LEU A 188 -20.62 -32.40 -77.06
CA LEU A 188 -20.39 -32.10 -78.47
C LEU A 188 -19.34 -33.03 -79.11
N LEU A 189 -18.26 -33.34 -78.39
CA LEU A 189 -17.15 -34.17 -78.88
C LEU A 189 -17.46 -35.66 -78.81
N ALA A 190 -18.20 -36.10 -77.79
CA ALA A 190 -18.46 -37.51 -77.53
C ALA A 190 -19.47 -38.16 -78.49
N LYS A 191 -20.12 -37.38 -79.38
CA LYS A 191 -21.15 -37.81 -80.35
C LYS A 191 -21.96 -39.02 -79.85
N PRO A 192 -22.95 -38.81 -78.97
CA PRO A 192 -23.73 -39.91 -78.46
C PRO A 192 -24.62 -40.46 -79.58
N ASP A 193 -24.37 -41.70 -80.01
CA ASP A 193 -25.27 -42.46 -80.88
C ASP A 193 -26.53 -42.83 -80.09
N TRP A 194 -27.45 -41.88 -79.96
CA TRP A 194 -28.67 -42.01 -79.18
C TRP A 194 -29.79 -42.66 -80.00
N HIS A 195 -29.78 -43.99 -80.06
CA HIS A 195 -30.95 -44.73 -80.54
C HIS A 195 -32.02 -44.79 -79.43
N TRP A 196 -33.04 -43.95 -79.56
CA TRP A 196 -34.21 -43.91 -78.68
C TRP A 196 -35.20 -45.03 -79.08
N SER A 197 -34.96 -46.29 -78.70
CA SER A 197 -36.02 -47.31 -78.78
C SER A 197 -36.17 -48.10 -77.48
N GLN A 198 -37.35 -47.89 -76.90
CA GLN A 198 -38.09 -48.61 -75.86
C GLN A 198 -37.42 -49.77 -75.10
N GLY A 199 -37.44 -49.64 -73.77
CA GLY A 199 -37.12 -50.72 -72.83
C GLY A 199 -36.25 -50.19 -71.69
N GLY A 200 -36.90 -49.67 -70.64
CA GLY A 200 -36.26 -48.95 -69.54
C GLY A 200 -35.10 -49.72 -68.93
N SER A 201 -33.90 -49.14 -69.06
CA SER A 201 -32.76 -49.49 -68.24
C SER A 201 -31.92 -48.24 -68.02
N LEU A 202 -32.01 -47.68 -66.80
CA LEU A 202 -31.19 -46.56 -66.34
C LEU A 202 -29.69 -46.90 -66.29
N TRP A 203 -29.30 -48.14 -66.58
CA TRP A 203 -27.91 -48.62 -66.57
C TRP A 203 -27.02 -47.98 -67.65
N GLY A 204 -27.57 -47.57 -68.79
CA GLY A 204 -26.81 -46.90 -69.86
C GLY A 204 -26.39 -45.46 -69.54
N TYR A 205 -26.98 -44.86 -68.50
CA TYR A 205 -26.72 -43.47 -68.10
C TYR A 205 -25.56 -43.32 -67.10
N TRP A 206 -25.04 -44.44 -66.58
CA TRP A 206 -23.96 -44.41 -65.60
C TRP A 206 -22.65 -43.95 -66.23
N GLN A 207 -22.37 -44.28 -67.50
CA GLN A 207 -21.11 -43.89 -68.15
C GLN A 207 -20.97 -42.37 -68.28
N PRO A 208 -21.96 -41.61 -68.83
CA PRO A 208 -21.89 -40.14 -68.82
C PRO A 208 -21.91 -39.55 -67.42
N ALA A 209 -22.71 -40.10 -66.49
CA ALA A 209 -22.80 -39.59 -65.12
C ALA A 209 -21.49 -39.75 -64.33
N VAL A 210 -20.77 -40.87 -64.52
CA VAL A 210 -19.46 -41.12 -63.92
C VAL A 210 -18.40 -40.19 -64.50
N VAL A 211 -18.40 -39.95 -65.81
CA VAL A 211 -17.45 -38.99 -66.42
C VAL A 211 -17.73 -37.57 -65.92
N GLN A 212 -18.99 -37.17 -65.78
CA GLN A 212 -19.37 -35.86 -65.26
C GLN A 212 -18.94 -35.66 -63.80
N THR A 213 -19.15 -36.67 -62.95
CA THR A 213 -18.74 -36.63 -61.54
C THR A 213 -17.23 -36.60 -61.39
N ILE A 214 -16.48 -37.33 -62.23
CA ILE A 214 -15.01 -37.26 -62.26
C ILE A 214 -14.55 -35.85 -62.69
N LEU A 215 -15.17 -35.26 -63.71
CA LEU A 215 -14.79 -33.93 -64.20
C LEU A 215 -15.05 -32.85 -63.16
N TRP A 216 -16.20 -32.90 -62.48
CA TRP A 216 -16.50 -32.03 -61.33
C TRP A 216 -15.53 -32.25 -60.19
N GLY A 217 -15.25 -33.51 -59.83
CA GLY A 217 -14.25 -33.87 -58.84
C GLY A 217 -12.87 -33.31 -59.18
N LEU A 218 -12.48 -33.34 -60.46
CA LEU A 218 -11.22 -32.79 -60.93
C LEU A 218 -11.18 -31.26 -60.84
N THR A 219 -12.25 -30.56 -61.23
CA THR A 219 -12.32 -29.09 -61.07
C THR A 219 -12.24 -28.68 -59.59
N PHE A 220 -12.88 -29.44 -58.70
CA PHE A 220 -12.84 -29.21 -57.26
C PHE A 220 -11.46 -29.57 -56.67
N TYR A 221 -10.83 -30.63 -57.17
CA TYR A 221 -9.47 -31.03 -56.78
C TYR A 221 -8.43 -30.01 -57.23
N VAL A 222 -8.54 -29.47 -58.45
CA VAL A 222 -7.67 -28.39 -58.93
C VAL A 222 -7.86 -27.12 -58.10
N ASP A 223 -9.10 -26.72 -57.80
CA ASP A 223 -9.37 -25.59 -56.88
C ASP A 223 -8.73 -25.84 -55.50
N TRP A 224 -8.94 -27.03 -54.93
CA TRP A 224 -8.34 -27.43 -53.66
C TRP A 224 -6.80 -27.39 -53.69
N MET A 225 -6.17 -27.95 -54.71
CA MET A 225 -4.71 -28.10 -54.77
C MET A 225 -3.98 -26.79 -55.07
N TRP A 226 -4.56 -25.92 -55.90
CA TRP A 226 -3.92 -24.67 -56.33
C TRP A 226 -4.27 -23.48 -55.42
N VAL A 227 -5.45 -23.46 -54.77
CA VAL A 227 -5.87 -22.35 -53.92
C VAL A 227 -5.50 -22.57 -52.45
N ASN A 228 -5.41 -23.83 -51.97
CA ASN A 228 -5.06 -24.13 -50.57
C ASN A 228 -3.57 -24.38 -50.32
N LYS A 229 -2.67 -24.19 -51.30
CA LYS A 229 -1.23 -24.07 -50.99
C LYS A 229 -0.96 -22.71 -50.34
N PRO A 230 -0.63 -22.62 -49.04
CA PRO A 230 -0.31 -21.33 -48.40
C PRO A 230 1.04 -20.78 -48.88
N ALA A 231 1.89 -21.64 -49.44
CA ALA A 231 3.31 -21.38 -49.67
C ALA A 231 3.65 -20.46 -50.86
N LEU A 232 2.72 -20.19 -51.79
CA LEU A 232 2.98 -19.32 -52.96
C LEU A 232 2.15 -18.03 -52.99
N LYS A 233 1.24 -17.82 -52.03
CA LYS A 233 0.53 -16.54 -51.81
C LYS A 233 1.03 -15.77 -50.58
N GLY A 234 1.85 -16.39 -49.73
CA GLY A 234 2.44 -15.77 -48.53
C GLY A 234 3.63 -14.85 -48.78
N LEU A 235 4.12 -14.72 -50.03
CA LEU A 235 5.34 -13.96 -50.35
C LEU A 235 5.07 -12.54 -50.91
N GLN A 236 3.81 -12.09 -50.94
CA GLN A 236 3.50 -10.70 -51.32
C GLN A 236 3.27 -9.75 -50.15
N LEU A 237 2.88 -10.19 -48.96
CA LEU A 237 2.47 -9.27 -47.89
C LEU A 237 2.74 -9.87 -46.50
N GLY A 238 3.90 -9.52 -45.95
CA GLY A 238 4.25 -9.71 -44.54
C GLY A 238 5.05 -8.50 -44.02
N PRO A 239 5.15 -8.31 -42.69
CA PRO A 239 5.88 -7.20 -42.06
C PRO A 239 7.31 -7.01 -42.58
N ALA A 240 7.94 -8.11 -43.01
CA ALA A 240 9.32 -8.14 -43.51
C ALA A 240 9.55 -7.32 -44.81
N LYS A 241 8.55 -7.13 -45.68
CA LYS A 241 8.71 -6.25 -46.87
C LYS A 241 8.41 -4.77 -46.55
N LEU A 242 7.70 -4.51 -45.46
CA LEU A 242 7.50 -3.17 -44.89
C LEU A 242 8.77 -2.64 -44.18
N GLU A 243 9.76 -3.50 -43.93
CA GLU A 243 11.06 -3.14 -43.34
C GLU A 243 12.14 -2.84 -44.39
N LEU A 244 11.95 -3.20 -45.67
CA LEU A 244 13.04 -3.27 -46.67
C LEU A 244 13.11 -2.10 -47.68
N GLU A 245 12.14 -1.18 -47.72
CA GLU A 245 12.19 0.00 -48.61
C GLU A 245 12.34 1.29 -47.80
N LYS A 246 13.59 1.67 -47.50
CA LYS A 246 13.98 2.90 -46.77
C LYS A 246 14.32 4.10 -47.68
N ASN A 247 13.80 4.15 -48.91
CA ASN A 247 14.29 5.10 -49.93
C ASN A 247 13.28 6.10 -50.51
N ASP A 248 12.07 6.25 -49.94
CA ASP A 248 11.09 7.24 -50.44
C ASP A 248 10.76 8.32 -49.41
N SER A 249 10.44 9.52 -49.92
CA SER A 249 9.85 10.66 -49.20
C SER A 249 8.64 10.25 -48.36
N SER A 250 8.58 10.69 -47.10
CA SER A 250 7.44 10.68 -46.13
C SER A 250 6.43 9.53 -46.26
N TYR A 251 6.19 8.75 -45.20
CA TYR A 251 5.22 7.64 -45.21
C TYR A 251 3.82 8.07 -45.71
N PHE A 252 3.37 9.29 -45.40
CA PHE A 252 2.11 9.80 -45.94
C PHE A 252 2.09 9.95 -47.46
N ASP A 253 3.20 10.38 -48.08
CA ASP A 253 3.28 10.56 -49.54
C ASP A 253 3.20 9.22 -50.25
N LYS A 254 3.88 8.20 -49.70
CA LYS A 254 3.87 6.83 -50.23
C LYS A 254 2.46 6.22 -50.28
N TYR A 255 1.61 6.55 -49.31
CA TYR A 255 0.25 6.01 -49.18
C TYR A 255 -0.85 7.05 -49.41
N LEU A 256 -0.53 8.20 -50.00
CA LEU A 256 -1.47 9.32 -50.14
C LEU A 256 -2.71 8.91 -50.94
N ASN A 257 -2.53 8.19 -52.04
CA ASN A 257 -3.62 7.71 -52.89
C ASN A 257 -4.56 6.76 -52.14
N GLU A 258 -4.01 5.86 -51.32
CA GLU A 258 -4.79 4.95 -50.49
C GLU A 258 -5.57 5.67 -49.41
N ILE A 259 -4.96 6.69 -48.80
CA ILE A 259 -5.61 7.53 -47.79
C ILE A 259 -6.76 8.32 -48.43
N ILE A 260 -6.53 8.96 -49.58
CA ILE A 260 -7.57 9.68 -50.33
C ILE A 260 -8.72 8.73 -50.69
N TYR A 261 -8.42 7.57 -51.27
CA TYR A 261 -9.40 6.54 -51.62
C TYR A 261 -10.18 6.04 -50.39
N TYR A 262 -9.52 5.93 -49.24
CA TYR A 262 -10.18 5.61 -47.97
C TYR A 262 -11.22 6.67 -47.60
N PHE A 263 -10.89 7.97 -47.66
CA PHE A 263 -11.83 9.05 -47.33
C PHE A 263 -12.98 9.16 -48.34
N GLU A 264 -12.69 8.91 -49.62
CA GLU A 264 -13.70 8.86 -50.69
C GLU A 264 -14.74 7.76 -50.44
N VAL A 265 -14.28 6.52 -50.19
CA VAL A 265 -15.15 5.34 -50.05
C VAL A 265 -15.83 5.27 -48.67
N SER A 266 -15.12 5.62 -47.60
CA SER A 266 -15.66 5.56 -46.24
C SER A 266 -16.66 6.69 -45.96
N GLY A 267 -16.51 7.83 -46.64
CA GLY A 267 -17.25 9.06 -46.34
C GLY A 267 -16.93 9.63 -44.95
N THR A 268 -15.81 9.23 -44.36
CA THR A 268 -15.29 9.79 -43.11
C THR A 268 -14.95 11.25 -43.32
N ASN A 269 -15.35 12.12 -42.39
CA ASN A 269 -15.14 13.57 -42.49
C ASN A 269 -14.69 14.22 -41.18
N LEU A 270 -14.52 13.45 -40.12
CA LEU A 270 -13.91 13.90 -38.89
C LEU A 270 -12.90 12.84 -38.41
N VAL A 271 -11.63 13.20 -38.34
CA VAL A 271 -10.57 12.35 -37.79
C VAL A 271 -10.15 12.94 -36.46
N ILE A 272 -10.25 12.18 -35.38
CA ILE A 272 -9.92 12.60 -34.03
C ILE A 272 -8.62 11.92 -33.64
N PHE A 273 -7.58 12.69 -33.34
CA PHE A 273 -6.28 12.18 -32.90
C PHE A 273 -6.14 12.39 -31.39
N GLU A 274 -6.01 11.28 -30.66
CA GLU A 274 -5.71 11.26 -29.22
C GLU A 274 -4.29 10.74 -28.95
N ASP A 275 -3.69 11.19 -27.84
CA ASP A 275 -2.36 10.78 -27.37
C ASP A 275 -1.18 11.09 -28.34
N LEU A 276 -1.35 11.98 -29.32
CA LEU A 276 -0.25 12.45 -30.18
C LEU A 276 0.86 13.16 -29.39
N ASP A 277 0.49 13.74 -28.25
CA ASP A 277 1.37 14.51 -27.39
C ASP A 277 2.36 13.67 -26.58
N ARG A 278 2.23 12.33 -26.57
CA ARG A 278 3.17 11.41 -25.94
C ARG A 278 4.51 11.32 -26.69
N PHE A 279 4.52 11.67 -27.98
CA PHE A 279 5.71 11.58 -28.83
C PHE A 279 6.59 12.83 -28.80
N ASP A 280 6.12 13.91 -28.15
CA ASP A 280 6.83 15.19 -27.96
C ASP A 280 7.51 15.72 -29.25
N ASN A 281 6.81 15.57 -30.37
CA ASN A 281 7.32 15.89 -31.70
C ASN A 281 6.36 16.85 -32.42
N PRO A 282 6.69 18.15 -32.54
CA PRO A 282 5.80 19.10 -33.20
C PRO A 282 5.73 18.93 -34.73
N TYR A 283 6.72 18.28 -35.37
CA TYR A 283 6.77 18.13 -36.83
C TYR A 283 5.66 17.22 -37.38
N ILE A 284 5.06 16.36 -36.54
CA ILE A 284 3.90 15.57 -36.97
C ILE A 284 2.68 16.45 -37.28
N PHE A 285 2.55 17.61 -36.63
CA PHE A 285 1.44 18.52 -36.90
C PHE A 285 1.58 19.17 -38.27
N ASP A 286 2.81 19.49 -38.71
CA ASP A 286 3.09 19.95 -40.08
C ASP A 286 2.62 18.89 -41.10
N ALA A 287 3.08 17.65 -40.94
CA ALA A 287 2.75 16.56 -41.86
C ALA A 287 1.23 16.24 -41.88
N LEU A 288 0.56 16.28 -40.73
CA LEU A 288 -0.89 16.06 -40.64
C LEU A 288 -1.70 17.23 -41.22
N HIS A 289 -1.22 18.46 -41.06
CA HIS A 289 -1.83 19.65 -41.64
C HIS A 289 -1.75 19.59 -43.18
N GLU A 290 -0.57 19.29 -43.73
CA GLU A 290 -0.37 19.09 -45.17
C GLU A 290 -1.24 17.97 -45.73
N LEU A 291 -1.31 16.82 -45.03
CA LEU A 291 -2.15 15.70 -45.41
C LEU A 291 -3.64 16.10 -45.48
N ASN A 292 -4.14 16.86 -44.50
CA ASN A 292 -5.53 17.31 -44.47
C ASN A 292 -5.84 18.25 -45.64
N GLU A 293 -4.91 19.14 -45.99
CA GLU A 293 -5.04 20.02 -47.14
C GLU A 293 -5.09 19.23 -48.45
N LEU A 294 -4.17 18.28 -48.65
CA LEU A 294 -4.13 17.43 -49.84
C LEU A 294 -5.42 16.62 -49.99
N ILE A 295 -5.91 15.98 -48.91
CA ILE A 295 -7.17 15.23 -48.93
C ILE A 295 -8.34 16.12 -49.36
N ASN A 296 -8.45 17.34 -48.80
CA ASN A 296 -9.54 18.25 -49.12
C ASN A 296 -9.44 18.84 -50.53
N ILE A 297 -8.23 19.08 -51.06
CA ILE A 297 -8.03 19.51 -52.45
C ILE A 297 -8.46 18.40 -53.41
N SER A 298 -7.97 17.18 -53.20
CA SER A 298 -8.29 16.02 -54.06
C SER A 298 -9.77 15.69 -54.05
N LEU A 299 -10.38 15.60 -52.86
CA LEU A 299 -11.83 15.37 -52.74
C LEU A 299 -12.65 16.56 -53.27
N GLY A 300 -12.12 17.79 -53.17
CA GLY A 300 -12.75 18.99 -53.71
C GLY A 300 -12.83 18.97 -55.24
N GLN A 301 -11.76 18.52 -55.91
CA GLN A 301 -11.69 18.41 -57.37
C GLN A 301 -12.68 17.39 -57.96
N GLU A 302 -12.92 16.27 -57.28
CA GLU A 302 -13.89 15.25 -57.72
C GLU A 302 -15.35 15.60 -57.37
N ARG A 303 -15.57 16.44 -56.35
CA ARG A 303 -16.92 16.81 -55.85
C ARG A 303 -17.52 18.08 -56.45
N PHE A 304 -16.88 18.69 -57.46
CA PHE A 304 -17.40 19.91 -58.13
C PHE A 304 -18.78 19.74 -58.78
N ILE A 305 -19.28 18.52 -58.97
CA ILE A 305 -20.57 18.22 -59.62
C ILE A 305 -21.72 18.03 -58.59
N GLU A 306 -21.42 17.72 -57.32
CA GLU A 306 -22.43 17.50 -56.28
C GLU A 306 -22.03 18.15 -54.94
N GLN A 307 -22.53 19.37 -54.68
CA GLN A 307 -22.31 20.19 -53.47
C GLN A 307 -22.89 19.60 -52.16
N LYS A 308 -22.81 18.29 -51.90
CA LYS A 308 -23.52 17.65 -50.78
C LYS A 308 -22.65 17.09 -49.65
N ASN A 309 -21.34 16.96 -49.82
CA ASN A 309 -20.49 16.33 -48.80
C ASN A 309 -19.55 17.34 -48.09
N PRO A 310 -19.54 17.37 -46.75
CA PRO A 310 -18.67 18.24 -45.96
C PRO A 310 -17.19 17.92 -46.14
N SER A 311 -16.34 18.93 -45.95
CA SER A 311 -14.87 18.82 -45.89
C SER A 311 -14.43 17.86 -44.79
N VAL A 312 -13.27 17.21 -45.00
CA VAL A 312 -12.61 16.39 -43.99
C VAL A 312 -11.97 17.33 -42.97
N LYS A 313 -12.21 17.06 -41.68
CA LYS A 313 -11.70 17.83 -40.55
C LYS A 313 -10.84 16.96 -39.65
N PHE A 314 -9.72 17.50 -39.18
CA PHE A 314 -8.84 16.85 -38.22
C PHE A 314 -8.98 17.55 -36.86
N LEU A 315 -9.29 16.79 -35.82
CA LEU A 315 -9.38 17.22 -34.42
C LEU A 315 -8.20 16.64 -33.65
N TYR A 316 -7.41 17.49 -33.02
CA TYR A 316 -6.19 17.10 -32.28
C TYR A 316 -6.40 17.30 -30.78
N ALA A 317 -6.31 16.25 -29.98
CA ALA A 317 -6.37 16.35 -28.52
C ALA A 317 -4.94 16.36 -27.95
N THR A 318 -4.46 17.53 -27.54
CA THR A 318 -3.03 17.74 -27.25
C THR A 318 -2.79 18.65 -26.05
N ARG A 319 -1.55 18.63 -25.54
CA ARG A 319 -1.03 19.59 -24.56
C ARG A 319 -0.48 20.84 -25.27
N ASP A 320 -0.62 22.00 -24.65
CA ASP A 320 -0.02 23.25 -25.16
C ASP A 320 1.51 23.21 -25.19
N SER A 321 2.13 22.50 -24.25
CA SER A 321 3.59 22.44 -24.07
C SER A 321 4.35 21.73 -25.19
N ILE A 322 3.69 20.97 -26.08
CA ILE A 322 4.35 20.21 -27.16
C ILE A 322 5.06 21.16 -28.15
N PHE A 323 4.55 22.38 -28.29
CA PHE A 323 5.16 23.36 -29.19
C PHE A 323 6.44 23.97 -28.61
N GLU A 324 6.64 23.89 -27.28
CA GLU A 324 7.83 24.37 -26.56
C GLU A 324 8.96 23.32 -26.46
N HIS A 325 9.13 22.50 -27.50
CA HIS A 325 10.04 21.37 -27.47
C HIS A 325 11.54 21.73 -27.36
N ARG A 326 12.01 22.88 -27.88
CA ARG A 326 13.44 23.27 -27.82
C ARG A 326 13.79 24.04 -26.58
N THR A 327 12.88 24.91 -26.14
CA THR A 327 13.15 25.76 -24.97
C THR A 327 12.73 25.10 -23.66
N LYS A 328 11.72 24.21 -23.68
CA LYS A 328 11.16 23.55 -22.48
C LYS A 328 10.89 24.53 -21.33
N GLY A 329 10.48 25.76 -21.65
CA GLY A 329 10.27 26.84 -20.69
C GLY A 329 11.53 27.47 -20.11
N ILE A 330 12.73 27.02 -20.47
CA ILE A 330 14.00 27.59 -20.02
C ILE A 330 14.42 28.73 -20.96
N VAL A 331 14.61 29.91 -20.37
CA VAL A 331 14.83 31.15 -21.10
C VAL A 331 16.09 31.85 -20.59
N GLU A 332 17.24 31.20 -20.78
CA GLU A 332 18.53 31.67 -20.25
C GLU A 332 19.09 32.86 -21.04
N ASN A 333 19.04 32.81 -22.37
CA ASN A 333 19.69 33.79 -23.26
C ASN A 333 18.69 34.47 -24.23
N ASP A 334 19.07 35.61 -24.81
CA ASP A 334 18.21 36.34 -25.78
C ASP A 334 17.84 35.50 -27.01
N ALA A 335 18.76 34.65 -27.50
CA ALA A 335 18.45 33.70 -28.57
C ALA A 335 17.37 32.69 -28.15
N ALA A 336 17.41 32.19 -26.90
CA ALA A 336 16.40 31.28 -26.37
C ALA A 336 15.04 31.98 -26.21
N ARG A 337 15.02 33.25 -25.77
CA ARG A 337 13.79 34.09 -25.74
C ARG A 337 13.14 34.20 -27.12
N HIS A 338 13.95 34.45 -28.15
CA HIS A 338 13.47 34.55 -29.52
C HIS A 338 12.95 33.22 -30.06
N ILE A 339 13.61 32.11 -29.76
CA ILE A 339 13.16 30.76 -30.14
C ILE A 339 11.85 30.43 -29.42
N HIS A 340 11.78 30.63 -28.11
CA HIS A 340 10.58 30.40 -27.30
C HIS A 340 9.39 31.22 -27.81
N ARG A 341 9.58 32.51 -28.10
CA ARG A 341 8.52 33.35 -28.67
C ARG A 341 8.00 32.79 -30.00
N ARG A 342 8.90 32.35 -30.89
CA ARG A 342 8.51 31.71 -32.15
C ARG A 342 7.76 30.39 -31.93
N GLU A 343 8.17 29.57 -30.96
CA GLU A 343 7.48 28.33 -30.58
C GLU A 343 6.04 28.60 -30.12
N VAL A 344 5.85 29.59 -29.24
CA VAL A 344 4.53 30.03 -28.77
C VAL A 344 3.67 30.59 -29.92
N GLU A 345 4.25 31.40 -30.81
CA GLU A 345 3.54 31.93 -31.99
C GLU A 345 3.13 30.81 -32.96
N ASN A 346 3.98 29.80 -33.17
CA ASN A 346 3.70 28.69 -34.07
C ASN A 346 2.47 27.88 -33.65
N ARG A 347 2.14 27.80 -32.34
CA ARG A 347 0.91 27.17 -31.84
C ARG A 347 -0.35 27.64 -32.59
N THR A 348 -0.42 28.93 -32.93
CA THR A 348 -1.59 29.52 -33.59
C THR A 348 -1.59 29.39 -35.11
N LYS A 349 -0.49 28.93 -35.71
CA LYS A 349 -0.36 28.76 -37.17
C LYS A 349 -0.92 27.43 -37.66
N PHE A 350 -0.96 26.41 -36.80
CA PHE A 350 -1.34 25.04 -37.17
C PHE A 350 -2.84 24.77 -37.18
N PHE A 351 -3.58 25.54 -36.38
CA PHE A 351 -4.99 25.27 -36.10
C PHE A 351 -5.85 26.46 -36.48
N ASP A 352 -6.94 26.18 -37.18
CA ASP A 352 -7.94 27.20 -37.53
C ASP A 352 -8.76 27.61 -36.29
N VAL A 353 -8.95 26.67 -35.38
CA VAL A 353 -9.69 26.85 -34.12
C VAL A 353 -8.98 26.09 -33.00
N ILE A 354 -8.82 26.74 -31.85
CA ILE A 354 -8.32 26.13 -30.62
C ILE A 354 -9.42 26.23 -29.56
N VAL A 355 -9.83 25.10 -29.01
CA VAL A 355 -10.73 25.00 -27.85
C VAL A 355 -9.88 24.67 -26.62
N PRO A 356 -9.63 25.64 -25.72
CA PRO A 356 -8.84 25.40 -24.51
C PRO A 356 -9.72 24.77 -23.42
N ILE A 357 -9.33 23.62 -22.89
CA ILE A 357 -9.95 22.99 -21.73
C ILE A 357 -9.22 23.44 -20.46
N VAL A 358 -10.00 23.99 -19.52
CA VAL A 358 -9.51 24.27 -18.16
C VAL A 358 -9.39 22.96 -17.39
N PRO A 359 -8.26 22.71 -16.69
CA PRO A 359 -8.11 21.52 -15.85
C PRO A 359 -9.23 21.45 -14.81
N PHE A 360 -9.98 20.35 -14.81
CA PHE A 360 -11.03 20.12 -13.82
C PHE A 360 -10.43 19.86 -12.44
N SER A 361 -9.34 19.10 -12.37
CA SER A 361 -8.61 18.80 -11.13
C SER A 361 -7.23 19.45 -11.15
N THR A 362 -6.90 20.08 -10.03
CA THR A 362 -5.68 20.82 -9.72
C THR A 362 -5.31 20.53 -8.26
N SER A 363 -4.06 20.76 -7.86
CA SER A 363 -3.65 20.61 -6.45
C SER A 363 -4.47 21.45 -5.45
N HIS A 364 -5.15 22.49 -5.92
CA HIS A 364 -5.92 23.40 -5.06
C HIS A 364 -7.39 22.97 -4.87
N ASN A 365 -7.93 22.15 -5.77
CA ASN A 365 -9.33 21.69 -5.71
C ASN A 365 -9.46 20.15 -5.63
N ALA A 366 -8.36 19.41 -5.76
CA ALA A 366 -8.31 17.96 -5.63
C ALA A 366 -8.87 17.47 -4.27
N TYR A 367 -8.67 18.24 -3.20
CA TYR A 367 -9.29 17.97 -1.89
C TYR A 367 -10.82 17.86 -1.98
N GLU A 368 -11.49 18.82 -2.64
CA GLU A 368 -12.95 18.83 -2.75
C GLU A 368 -13.46 17.64 -3.57
N TYR A 369 -12.75 17.28 -4.65
CA TYR A 369 -13.09 16.09 -5.44
C TYR A 369 -12.88 14.80 -4.65
N LEU A 370 -11.76 14.68 -3.92
CA LEU A 370 -11.47 13.51 -3.12
C LEU A 370 -12.52 13.33 -2.01
N LYS A 371 -12.91 14.42 -1.36
CA LYS A 371 -13.98 14.44 -0.38
C LYS A 371 -15.32 14.01 -0.98
N GLN A 372 -15.69 14.55 -2.14
CA GLN A 372 -16.92 14.14 -2.84
C GLN A 372 -16.90 12.66 -3.23
N LEU A 373 -15.77 12.13 -3.69
CA LEU A 373 -15.64 10.72 -4.04
C LEU A 373 -15.81 9.79 -2.83
N ILE A 374 -15.31 10.20 -1.66
CA ILE A 374 -15.49 9.47 -0.41
C ILE A 374 -16.95 9.60 0.09
N ASP A 375 -17.53 10.80 0.08
CA ASP A 375 -18.90 11.04 0.54
C ASP A 375 -19.94 10.32 -0.32
N ASN A 376 -19.69 10.21 -1.64
CA ASN A 376 -20.57 9.52 -2.59
C ASN A 376 -20.33 8.00 -2.64
N SER A 377 -19.37 7.48 -1.87
CA SER A 377 -19.08 6.05 -1.87
C SER A 377 -20.17 5.25 -1.16
N ALA A 378 -20.33 3.97 -1.55
CA ALA A 378 -21.25 3.05 -0.88
C ALA A 378 -20.88 2.77 0.59
N PHE A 379 -19.65 3.09 0.99
CA PHE A 379 -19.10 2.88 2.33
C PHE A 379 -18.53 4.19 2.88
N PRO A 380 -19.38 5.09 3.42
CA PRO A 380 -18.93 6.36 3.98
C PRO A 380 -18.14 6.12 5.27
N ILE A 381 -16.83 5.95 5.13
CA ILE A 381 -15.87 5.88 6.23
C ILE A 381 -15.30 7.29 6.43
N ALA A 382 -15.35 7.79 7.67
CA ALA A 382 -14.82 9.10 7.99
C ALA A 382 -13.28 9.07 7.90
N ILE A 383 -12.73 9.86 6.98
CA ILE A 383 -11.29 10.08 6.83
C ILE A 383 -10.95 11.49 7.33
N ASP A 384 -9.82 11.60 8.01
CA ASP A 384 -9.32 12.86 8.53
C ASP A 384 -9.18 13.92 7.44
N ARG A 385 -9.68 15.12 7.74
CA ARG A 385 -9.55 16.28 6.86
C ARG A 385 -8.10 16.56 6.48
N LYS A 386 -7.17 16.47 7.43
CA LYS A 386 -5.74 16.74 7.20
C LYS A 386 -5.14 15.73 6.22
N LEU A 387 -5.51 14.46 6.31
CA LEU A 387 -5.08 13.43 5.36
C LEU A 387 -5.57 13.73 3.94
N LEU A 388 -6.85 14.08 3.80
CA LEU A 388 -7.41 14.45 2.49
C LEU A 388 -6.75 15.71 1.90
N GLU A 389 -6.39 16.69 2.74
CA GLU A 389 -5.66 17.89 2.32
C GLU A 389 -4.25 17.55 1.83
N ILE A 390 -3.52 16.65 2.51
CA ILE A 390 -2.19 16.15 2.08
C ILE A 390 -2.30 15.44 0.73
N VAL A 391 -3.26 14.52 0.58
CA VAL A 391 -3.43 13.78 -0.68
C VAL A 391 -3.84 14.72 -1.80
N GLY A 392 -4.75 15.67 -1.53
CA GLY A 392 -5.21 16.64 -2.50
C GLY A 392 -4.14 17.65 -2.93
N SER A 393 -3.23 18.06 -2.04
CA SER A 393 -2.16 19.00 -2.39
C SER A 393 -1.12 18.38 -3.32
N GLU A 394 -0.83 17.10 -3.14
CA GLU A 394 0.20 16.38 -3.90
C GLU A 394 -0.34 15.75 -5.20
N ILE A 395 -1.60 15.30 -5.19
CA ILE A 395 -2.20 14.61 -6.34
C ILE A 395 -3.21 15.49 -7.05
N SER A 396 -2.84 15.99 -8.24
CA SER A 396 -3.75 16.78 -9.08
C SER A 396 -4.57 15.95 -10.07
N ASP A 397 -4.17 14.71 -10.39
CA ASP A 397 -4.87 13.90 -11.39
C ASP A 397 -6.14 13.24 -10.80
N TYR A 398 -7.30 13.61 -11.34
CA TYR A 398 -8.59 13.07 -10.93
C TYR A 398 -8.67 11.54 -11.07
N ARG A 399 -8.09 10.95 -12.12
CA ARG A 399 -8.13 9.49 -12.33
C ARG A 399 -7.36 8.76 -11.23
N LEU A 400 -6.25 9.33 -10.78
CA LEU A 400 -5.48 8.76 -9.68
C LEU A 400 -6.24 8.86 -8.35
N LEU A 401 -6.86 10.02 -8.07
CA LEU A 401 -7.73 10.19 -6.89
C LEU A 401 -8.91 9.19 -6.91
N ALA A 402 -9.57 9.05 -8.05
CA ALA A 402 -10.65 8.08 -8.24
C ALA A 402 -10.16 6.64 -8.03
N ASN A 403 -8.98 6.29 -8.53
CA ASN A 403 -8.40 4.96 -8.32
C ASN A 403 -8.07 4.73 -6.84
N ILE A 404 -7.50 5.71 -6.13
CA ILE A 404 -7.22 5.61 -4.69
C ILE A 404 -8.50 5.32 -3.90
N VAL A 405 -9.59 6.06 -4.17
CA VAL A 405 -10.87 5.85 -3.49
C VAL A 405 -11.47 4.48 -3.86
N SER A 406 -11.40 4.08 -5.13
CA SER A 406 -11.89 2.77 -5.57
C SER A 406 -11.11 1.62 -4.94
N GLU A 407 -9.79 1.71 -4.88
CA GLU A 407 -8.95 0.70 -4.23
C GLU A 407 -9.18 0.69 -2.72
N PHE A 408 -9.35 1.85 -2.08
CA PHE A 408 -9.68 1.91 -0.66
C PHE A 408 -10.99 1.18 -0.36
N GLN A 409 -12.02 1.34 -1.20
CA GLN A 409 -13.28 0.60 -1.06
C GLN A 409 -13.06 -0.92 -1.17
N VAL A 410 -12.28 -1.37 -2.15
CA VAL A 410 -11.98 -2.80 -2.33
C VAL A 410 -11.24 -3.35 -1.10
N PHE A 411 -10.26 -2.62 -0.58
CA PHE A 411 -9.51 -3.02 0.61
C PHE A 411 -10.40 -3.05 1.85
N ALA A 412 -11.28 -2.07 2.02
CA ALA A 412 -12.24 -2.06 3.10
C ALA A 412 -13.23 -3.23 3.02
N GLU A 413 -13.77 -3.50 1.83
CA GLU A 413 -14.69 -4.62 1.57
C GLU A 413 -14.01 -5.98 1.81
N GLN A 414 -12.74 -6.13 1.42
CA GLN A 414 -11.96 -7.33 1.71
C GLN A 414 -11.79 -7.55 3.22
N ILE A 415 -11.56 -6.49 3.99
CA ILE A 415 -11.52 -6.55 5.47
C ILE A 415 -12.86 -7.00 6.04
N PHE A 416 -13.97 -6.40 5.59
CA PHE A 416 -15.31 -6.80 6.02
C PHE A 416 -15.64 -8.26 5.67
N THR A 417 -15.18 -8.73 4.51
CA THR A 417 -15.40 -10.11 4.05
C THR A 417 -14.58 -11.10 4.87
N SER A 418 -13.31 -10.80 5.12
CA SER A 418 -12.39 -11.69 5.84
C SER A 418 -12.69 -11.79 7.33
N TRP A 419 -13.04 -10.68 7.99
CA TRP A 419 -13.22 -10.62 9.45
C TRP A 419 -14.70 -10.54 9.88
N GLY A 420 -15.62 -10.38 8.93
CA GLY A 420 -17.06 -10.31 9.15
C GLY A 420 -17.58 -8.90 9.45
N ASN A 421 -18.87 -8.68 9.17
CA ASN A 421 -19.54 -7.42 9.46
C ASN A 421 -20.07 -7.40 10.91
N ASN A 422 -19.14 -7.24 11.87
CA ASN A 422 -19.44 -7.19 13.30
C ASN A 422 -19.04 -5.82 13.89
N LYS A 423 -19.38 -5.61 15.17
CA LYS A 423 -19.04 -4.37 15.89
C LYS A 423 -17.52 -4.14 15.97
N GLU A 424 -16.73 -5.20 16.01
CA GLU A 424 -15.27 -5.14 16.09
C GLU A 424 -14.66 -4.57 14.81
N THR A 425 -15.19 -4.95 13.64
CA THR A 425 -14.76 -4.38 12.35
C THR A 425 -15.12 -2.89 12.24
N ALA A 426 -16.29 -2.50 12.75
CA ALA A 426 -16.66 -1.09 12.80
C ALA A 426 -15.78 -0.27 13.76
N GLU A 427 -15.36 -0.86 14.89
CA GLU A 427 -14.38 -0.25 15.81
C GLU A 427 -12.99 -0.18 15.17
N PHE A 428 -12.56 -1.22 14.45
CA PHE A 428 -11.31 -1.21 13.68
C PHE A 428 -11.23 -0.03 12.70
N PHE A 429 -12.27 0.20 11.89
CA PHE A 429 -12.24 1.33 10.94
C PHE A 429 -12.24 2.70 11.62
N LYS A 430 -12.73 2.86 12.86
CA LYS A 430 -12.62 4.13 13.58
C LYS A 430 -11.17 4.49 13.88
N ASP A 431 -10.36 3.49 14.23
CA ASP A 431 -8.97 3.70 14.62
C ASP A 431 -8.02 3.60 13.42
N HIS A 432 -8.34 2.74 12.44
CA HIS A 432 -7.41 2.34 11.38
C HIS A 432 -7.77 2.82 9.97
N ALA A 433 -8.92 3.46 9.75
CA ALA A 433 -9.30 3.92 8.40
C ALA A 433 -8.31 4.93 7.79
N ASN A 434 -7.83 5.89 8.59
CA ASN A 434 -6.86 6.88 8.15
C ASN A 434 -5.56 6.25 7.67
N TYR A 435 -5.03 5.30 8.46
CA TYR A 435 -3.81 4.56 8.11
C TYR A 435 -4.02 3.66 6.88
N LEU A 436 -5.17 3.00 6.76
CA LEU A 436 -5.49 2.21 5.57
C LEU A 436 -5.60 3.09 4.32
N PHE A 437 -6.21 4.27 4.44
CA PHE A 437 -6.30 5.21 3.34
C PHE A 437 -4.92 5.75 2.94
N ALA A 438 -4.06 6.06 3.91
CA ALA A 438 -2.66 6.42 3.67
C ALA A 438 -1.88 5.27 3.01
N PHE A 439 -2.11 4.03 3.43
CA PHE A 439 -1.52 2.84 2.83
C PHE A 439 -1.91 2.65 1.36
N VAL A 440 -3.19 2.79 1.03
CA VAL A 440 -3.67 2.73 -0.36
C VAL A 440 -3.13 3.91 -1.18
N THR A 441 -3.07 5.11 -0.60
CA THR A 441 -2.47 6.28 -1.26
C THR A 441 -1.00 6.04 -1.58
N TYR A 442 -0.23 5.50 -0.63
CA TYR A 442 1.17 5.17 -0.82
C TYR A 442 1.35 4.10 -1.90
N LYS A 443 0.50 3.06 -1.92
CA LYS A 443 0.49 2.04 -2.99
C LYS A 443 0.32 2.67 -4.37
N ASN A 444 -0.59 3.64 -4.51
CA ASN A 444 -0.93 4.28 -5.78
C ASN A 444 0.13 5.28 -6.27
N THR A 445 0.90 5.86 -5.34
CA THR A 445 1.95 6.85 -5.65
C THR A 445 3.34 6.20 -5.79
N HIS A 446 3.60 5.11 -5.07
CA HIS A 446 4.90 4.46 -4.96
C HIS A 446 4.85 2.96 -5.31
N LEU A 447 4.53 2.66 -6.57
CA LEU A 447 4.30 1.28 -7.06
C LEU A 447 5.46 0.32 -6.71
N THR A 448 6.70 0.70 -7.00
CA THR A 448 7.89 -0.16 -6.79
C THR A 448 8.27 -0.27 -5.32
N GLU A 449 8.13 0.80 -4.54
CA GLU A 449 8.42 0.76 -3.10
C GLU A 449 7.35 -0.04 -2.35
N TYR A 450 6.09 0.00 -2.79
CA TYR A 450 5.02 -0.84 -2.26
C TYR A 450 5.32 -2.33 -2.41
N GLU A 451 5.83 -2.76 -3.56
CA GLU A 451 6.22 -4.17 -3.75
C GLU A 451 7.33 -4.59 -2.77
N LYS A 452 8.28 -3.68 -2.49
CA LYS A 452 9.38 -3.90 -1.53
C LYS A 452 8.93 -3.93 -0.07
N ILE A 453 7.73 -3.47 0.27
CA ILE A 453 7.16 -3.62 1.63
C ILE A 453 7.09 -5.11 1.99
N ARG A 454 6.79 -5.98 1.02
CA ARG A 454 6.70 -7.43 1.23
C ARG A 454 8.06 -8.05 1.58
N THR A 455 9.15 -7.51 1.01
CA THR A 455 10.51 -7.98 1.27
C THR A 455 11.17 -7.28 2.45
N GLY A 456 10.56 -6.23 3.01
CA GLY A 456 11.14 -5.42 4.08
C GLY A 456 12.26 -4.49 3.59
N GLU A 457 12.29 -4.17 2.30
CA GLU A 457 13.34 -3.36 1.66
C GLU A 457 12.86 -1.98 1.19
N SER A 458 11.63 -1.60 1.54
CA SER A 458 11.05 -0.31 1.16
C SER A 458 11.77 0.87 1.82
N ALA A 459 11.58 2.07 1.28
CA ALA A 459 12.04 3.31 1.89
C ALA A 459 11.55 3.46 3.34
N ILE A 460 10.29 3.11 3.62
CA ILE A 460 9.69 3.16 4.96
C ILE A 460 10.38 2.14 5.89
N ASP A 461 10.65 0.92 5.43
CA ASP A 461 11.40 -0.09 6.21
C ASP A 461 12.80 0.44 6.60
N LYS A 462 13.49 1.09 5.65
CA LYS A 462 14.81 1.67 5.88
C LYS A 462 14.77 2.80 6.90
N ILE A 463 13.75 3.67 6.82
CA ILE A 463 13.52 4.74 7.80
C ILE A 463 13.30 4.14 9.19
N ASN A 464 12.38 3.18 9.32
CA ASN A 464 12.07 2.54 10.59
C ASN A 464 13.28 1.81 11.19
N LYS A 465 14.07 1.12 10.36
CA LYS A 465 15.31 0.46 10.78
C LYS A 465 16.35 1.46 11.25
N ARG A 466 16.57 2.56 10.51
CA ARG A 466 17.54 3.59 10.88
C ARG A 466 17.13 4.31 12.17
N PHE A 467 15.86 4.62 12.33
CA PHE A 467 15.31 5.18 13.57
C PHE A 467 15.54 4.26 14.77
N SER A 468 15.29 2.96 14.61
CA SER A 468 15.51 1.96 15.66
C SER A 468 16.99 1.83 16.05
N ILE A 469 17.90 1.88 15.07
CA ILE A 469 19.36 1.87 15.31
C ILE A 469 19.77 3.12 16.10
N MET A 470 19.39 4.30 15.61
CA MET A 470 19.67 5.58 16.27
C MET A 470 19.18 5.56 17.73
N LYS A 471 17.93 5.13 17.97
CA LYS A 471 17.38 5.03 19.33
C LYS A 471 18.18 4.09 20.22
N SER A 472 18.61 2.95 19.69
CA SER A 472 19.45 2.01 20.43
C SER A 472 20.81 2.63 20.79
N GLU A 473 21.44 3.33 19.86
CA GLU A 473 22.71 4.01 20.07
C GLU A 473 22.59 5.12 21.10
N ILE A 474 21.57 5.98 20.99
CA ILE A 474 21.27 7.01 21.98
C ILE A 474 21.01 6.40 23.36
N ASN A 475 20.26 5.29 23.44
CA ASN A 475 20.01 4.61 24.71
C ASN A 475 21.29 4.10 25.36
N ILE A 476 22.20 3.50 24.58
CA ILE A 476 23.51 3.02 25.07
C ILE A 476 24.37 4.21 25.54
N MET A 477 24.44 5.28 24.75
CA MET A 477 25.19 6.48 25.10
C MET A 477 24.65 7.13 26.38
N SER A 478 23.34 7.24 26.49
CA SER A 478 22.67 7.82 27.66
C SER A 478 22.90 6.97 28.92
N GLN A 479 22.76 5.64 28.83
CA GLN A 479 23.04 4.73 29.94
C GLN A 479 24.50 4.83 30.39
N THR A 480 25.44 4.89 29.44
CA THR A 480 26.86 5.05 29.73
C THR A 480 27.13 6.36 30.46
N LEU A 481 26.54 7.46 30.00
CA LEU A 481 26.67 8.77 30.65
C LEU A 481 26.10 8.77 32.08
N LEU A 482 24.92 8.20 32.28
CA LEU A 482 24.31 8.09 33.60
C LEU A 482 25.11 7.17 34.55
N GLN A 483 25.75 6.15 34.00
CA GLN A 483 26.65 5.27 34.75
C GLN A 483 27.92 6.02 35.17
N GLU A 484 28.57 6.74 34.25
CA GLU A 484 29.72 7.60 34.55
C GLU A 484 29.40 8.65 35.63
N LEU A 485 28.20 9.24 35.60
CA LEU A 485 27.73 10.19 36.60
C LEU A 485 27.51 9.52 37.97
N GLY A 486 26.84 8.36 37.98
CA GLY A 486 26.59 7.59 39.20
C GLY A 486 27.88 7.10 39.87
N ASP A 487 28.86 6.64 39.08
CA ASP A 487 30.15 6.18 39.58
C ASP A 487 30.97 7.33 40.19
N ALA A 488 30.95 8.51 39.55
CA ALA A 488 31.58 9.70 40.12
C ALA A 488 30.94 10.15 41.45
N LEU A 489 29.62 9.96 41.60
CA LEU A 489 28.94 10.22 42.86
C LEU A 489 29.33 9.19 43.93
N ARG A 490 29.45 7.91 43.57
CA ARG A 490 29.93 6.84 44.48
C ARG A 490 31.33 7.15 44.98
N GLU A 491 32.26 7.49 44.09
CA GLU A 491 33.65 7.80 44.44
C GLU A 491 33.74 8.95 45.44
N LYS A 492 33.00 10.05 45.20
CA LYS A 492 32.96 11.20 46.14
C LYS A 492 32.37 10.83 47.50
N ILE A 493 31.34 9.99 47.55
CA ILE A 493 30.72 9.52 48.79
C ILE A 493 31.71 8.63 49.57
N ASP A 494 32.36 7.70 48.89
CA ASP A 494 33.32 6.76 49.47
C ASP A 494 34.53 7.51 50.05
N GLU A 495 35.09 8.47 49.30
CA GLU A 495 36.23 9.29 49.75
C GLU A 495 35.90 10.08 51.02
N LYS A 496 34.71 10.70 51.06
CA LYS A 496 34.34 11.62 52.13
C LYS A 496 33.91 10.92 53.41
N TYR A 497 33.02 9.95 53.30
CA TYR A 497 32.41 9.30 54.47
C TYR A 497 33.14 8.02 54.87
N LYS A 498 34.11 7.55 54.07
CA LYS A 498 34.85 6.28 54.29
C LYS A 498 33.91 5.07 54.43
N VAL A 499 32.78 5.11 53.74
CA VAL A 499 31.78 4.04 53.69
C VAL A 499 31.84 3.40 52.31
N HIS A 500 31.41 2.15 52.19
CA HIS A 500 31.22 1.55 50.88
C HIS A 500 29.83 1.91 50.33
N SER A 501 29.78 2.80 49.35
CA SER A 501 28.54 3.35 48.74
C SER A 501 27.59 2.29 48.18
N ILE A 502 28.05 1.05 47.94
CA ILE A 502 27.20 -0.08 47.57
C ILE A 502 26.13 -0.36 48.64
N PHE A 503 26.41 -0.07 49.91
CA PHE A 503 25.46 -0.23 51.02
C PHE A 503 24.67 1.04 51.34
N CYS A 504 24.76 2.07 50.50
CA CYS A 504 24.10 3.35 50.75
C CYS A 504 22.95 3.58 49.77
N ARG A 505 21.93 4.29 50.25
CA ARG A 505 20.79 4.78 49.47
C ARG A 505 20.56 6.25 49.76
N LEU A 506 20.07 6.97 48.76
CA LEU A 506 19.73 8.38 48.89
C LEU A 506 18.25 8.52 49.19
N PHE A 507 17.91 9.23 50.26
CA PHE A 507 16.55 9.64 50.52
C PHE A 507 16.35 11.08 50.07
N PHE A 508 15.47 11.25 49.09
CA PHE A 508 15.17 12.55 48.53
C PHE A 508 13.70 12.68 48.18
N ASN A 509 13.07 13.79 48.59
CA ASN A 509 11.67 14.11 48.28
C ASN A 509 10.68 12.95 48.52
N LYS A 510 10.78 12.28 49.67
CA LYS A 510 9.97 11.11 50.07
C LYS A 510 10.19 9.84 49.23
N ARG A 511 11.28 9.76 48.46
CA ARG A 511 11.67 8.58 47.68
C ARG A 511 13.06 8.10 48.10
N TYR A 512 13.30 6.79 47.98
CA TYR A 512 14.61 6.19 48.13
C TYR A 512 15.19 5.90 46.75
N PHE A 513 16.47 6.19 46.57
CA PHE A 513 17.24 5.90 45.37
C PHE A 513 18.42 5.00 45.76
N ASP A 514 18.33 3.74 45.36
CA ASP A 514 19.35 2.72 45.61
C ASP A 514 20.39 2.68 44.47
N ASN A 515 20.00 3.12 43.28
CA ASN A 515 20.87 3.23 42.12
C ASN A 515 21.22 4.70 41.81
N PHE A 516 22.49 5.04 41.90
CA PHE A 516 22.95 6.42 41.66
C PHE A 516 23.02 6.81 40.18
N SER A 517 22.77 5.85 39.28
CA SER A 517 22.66 6.09 37.83
C SER A 517 21.23 6.34 37.37
N ASP A 518 20.24 6.43 38.27
CA ASP A 518 18.85 6.67 37.89
C ASP A 518 18.63 8.11 37.41
N VAL A 519 18.07 8.29 36.21
CA VAL A 519 17.78 9.62 35.61
C VAL A 519 16.95 10.51 36.55
N GLU A 520 15.97 9.92 37.23
CA GLU A 520 15.08 10.64 38.16
C GLU A 520 15.85 11.22 39.36
N LEU A 521 16.91 10.54 39.82
CA LEU A 521 17.77 11.07 40.89
C LEU A 521 18.44 12.37 40.44
N TRP A 522 19.02 12.35 39.23
CA TRP A 522 19.73 13.49 38.68
C TRP A 522 18.77 14.65 38.40
N GLU A 523 17.62 14.40 37.77
CA GLU A 523 16.58 15.41 37.52
C GLU A 523 16.11 16.09 38.82
N GLU A 524 15.83 15.30 39.85
CA GLU A 524 15.44 15.83 41.16
C GLU A 524 16.59 16.62 41.81
N GLY A 525 17.84 16.16 41.68
CA GLY A 525 19.04 16.87 42.15
C GLY A 525 19.23 18.27 41.53
N PHE A 526 18.65 18.53 40.36
CA PHE A 526 18.68 19.83 39.68
C PHE A 526 17.51 20.76 40.01
N ARG A 527 16.46 20.30 40.70
CA ARG A 527 15.29 21.15 41.01
C ARG A 527 15.67 22.34 41.92
N PRO A 528 15.25 23.57 41.59
CA PRO A 528 15.45 24.72 42.48
C PRO A 528 14.67 24.54 43.78
N SER A 529 15.26 24.93 44.91
CA SER A 529 14.58 24.91 46.21
C SER A 529 13.45 25.94 46.23
N LEU A 530 12.20 25.51 46.05
CA LEU A 530 11.04 26.37 46.28
C LEU A 530 10.85 26.58 47.79
N GLY A 531 11.33 27.72 48.31
CA GLY A 531 11.04 28.21 49.65
C GLY A 531 12.09 27.94 50.73
N SER A 532 11.84 28.44 51.95
CA SER A 532 12.75 28.46 53.11
C SER A 532 13.11 27.09 53.70
N LYS A 533 12.57 25.98 53.16
CA LYS A 533 13.00 24.62 53.48
C LYS A 533 13.94 24.14 52.39
N ARG A 534 15.24 24.09 52.68
CA ARG A 534 16.24 23.45 51.81
C ARG A 534 15.84 21.99 51.58
N ASN A 535 15.81 21.54 50.33
CA ASN A 535 15.62 20.12 50.01
C ASN A 535 16.84 19.35 50.52
N SER A 536 16.71 18.63 51.64
CA SER A 536 17.79 17.82 52.21
C SER A 536 17.89 16.49 51.48
N VAL A 537 19.06 16.20 50.90
CA VAL A 537 19.37 14.87 50.32
C VAL A 537 20.06 14.05 51.41
N SER A 538 19.36 13.13 52.04
CA SER A 538 19.93 12.34 53.14
C SER A 538 20.61 11.08 52.62
N LEU A 539 21.83 10.80 53.09
CA LEU A 539 22.52 9.53 52.84
C LEU A 539 22.13 8.55 53.95
N ILE A 540 21.57 7.41 53.58
CA ILE A 540 21.10 6.41 54.54
C ILE A 540 21.75 5.08 54.19
N ASN A 541 22.24 4.35 55.18
CA ASN A 541 22.64 2.96 54.99
C ASN A 541 21.38 2.08 54.78
N TYR A 542 21.51 0.88 54.20
CA TYR A 542 20.40 -0.08 54.16
C TYR A 542 19.89 -0.47 55.54
N ASP A 543 20.75 -0.35 56.56
CA ASP A 543 20.40 -0.55 57.98
C ASP A 543 19.47 0.56 58.54
N GLY A 544 19.17 1.61 57.76
CA GLY A 544 18.30 2.72 58.18
C GLY A 544 19.01 3.84 58.95
N ASN A 545 20.30 3.68 59.24
CA ASN A 545 21.11 4.72 59.86
C ASN A 545 21.40 5.86 58.88
N ILE A 546 21.13 7.09 59.30
CA ILE A 546 21.43 8.30 58.52
C ILE A 546 22.93 8.59 58.68
N ILE A 547 23.67 8.52 57.58
CA ILE A 547 25.11 8.85 57.50
C ILE A 547 25.29 10.36 57.34
N SER A 548 24.41 11.00 56.56
CA SER A 548 24.37 12.45 56.36
C SER A 548 22.92 12.90 56.23
N ASP A 549 22.53 13.94 56.96
CA ASP A 549 21.21 14.55 56.84
C ASP A 549 21.06 15.30 55.51
N ASN A 550 22.15 15.87 54.98
CA ASN A 550 22.14 16.61 53.72
C ASN A 550 23.50 16.61 52.99
N ILE A 551 23.67 15.69 52.04
CA ILE A 551 24.87 15.55 51.22
C ILE A 551 25.23 16.85 50.48
N ILE A 552 24.24 17.58 49.97
CA ILE A 552 24.47 18.84 49.24
C ILE A 552 25.16 19.87 50.15
N HIS A 553 24.78 19.92 51.42
CA HIS A 553 25.39 20.84 52.38
C HIS A 553 26.82 20.41 52.70
N ASP A 554 27.03 19.12 52.91
CA ASP A 554 28.32 18.61 53.33
C ASP A 554 29.39 18.90 52.29
N PHE A 555 29.08 18.80 50.99
CA PHE A 555 30.00 19.11 49.89
C PHE A 555 30.17 20.61 49.58
N GLY A 556 29.51 21.52 50.31
CA GLY A 556 29.67 22.97 50.12
C GLY A 556 29.03 23.53 48.85
N GLY A 557 28.25 22.72 48.13
CA GLY A 557 27.63 23.05 46.85
C GLY A 557 26.76 21.92 46.31
N ASN A 558 25.98 22.18 45.25
CA ASN A 558 25.19 21.11 44.62
C ASN A 558 26.11 20.13 43.88
N ILE A 559 26.44 19.02 44.56
CA ILE A 559 27.31 17.95 44.06
C ILE A 559 26.85 17.41 42.70
N PHE A 560 25.55 17.36 42.42
CA PHE A 560 25.02 16.90 41.14
C PHE A 560 25.44 17.85 40.00
N VAL A 561 25.34 19.16 40.23
CA VAL A 561 25.78 20.17 39.24
C VAL A 561 27.28 20.09 39.01
N GLU A 562 28.07 19.94 40.07
CA GLU A 562 29.52 19.87 39.97
C GLU A 562 29.99 18.64 39.17
N ILE A 563 29.45 17.46 39.48
CA ILE A 563 29.79 16.21 38.78
C ILE A 563 29.38 16.31 37.31
N THR A 564 28.14 16.74 37.04
CA THR A 564 27.62 16.84 35.67
C THR A 564 28.37 17.88 34.85
N THR A 565 28.70 19.04 35.43
CA THR A 565 29.52 20.07 34.75
C THR A 565 30.90 19.51 34.43
N ASN A 566 31.62 18.93 35.40
CA ASN A 566 32.98 18.41 35.17
C ASN A 566 33.03 17.30 34.10
N LYS A 567 32.00 16.46 34.00
CA LYS A 567 31.94 15.38 33.00
C LYS A 567 31.47 15.88 31.63
N LEU A 568 30.56 16.85 31.57
CA LEU A 568 30.05 17.41 30.31
C LEU A 568 30.95 18.48 29.71
N THR A 569 31.71 19.25 30.50
CA THR A 569 32.66 20.27 29.98
C THR A 569 33.81 19.66 29.16
N ASN A 570 34.08 18.37 29.32
CA ASN A 570 35.06 17.64 28.49
C ASN A 570 34.46 17.11 27.17
N LYS A 571 33.13 17.18 26.98
CA LYS A 571 32.39 16.57 25.85
C LYS A 571 31.39 17.55 25.19
N SER A 572 31.28 18.81 25.62
CA SER A 572 30.30 19.80 25.14
C SER A 572 30.65 21.25 25.54
N SER A 573 30.09 22.24 24.83
CA SER A 573 30.27 23.68 25.07
C SER A 573 29.39 24.26 26.21
N VAL A 574 29.02 23.43 27.19
CA VAL A 574 28.09 23.76 28.28
C VAL A 574 28.72 24.74 29.29
N LYS A 575 28.02 25.82 29.62
CA LYS A 575 28.54 26.90 30.50
C LYS A 575 27.70 27.15 31.75
N THR A 576 26.45 26.69 31.82
CA THR A 576 25.54 27.03 32.92
C THR A 576 24.88 25.81 33.59
N LYS A 577 24.38 26.04 34.81
CA LYS A 577 23.63 25.06 35.61
C LYS A 577 22.29 24.67 34.97
N ASP A 578 21.67 25.59 34.21
CA ASP A 578 20.38 25.37 33.56
C ASP A 578 20.54 24.44 32.35
N ASP A 579 21.64 24.56 31.59
CA ASP A 579 22.00 23.66 30.48
C ASP A 579 22.07 22.18 30.92
N CYS A 580 22.67 21.91 32.09
CA CYS A 580 22.82 20.55 32.61
C CYS A 580 21.47 19.91 32.98
N ARG A 581 20.55 20.72 33.50
CA ARG A 581 19.20 20.28 33.84
C ARG A 581 18.40 19.98 32.58
N GLU A 582 18.52 20.84 31.58
CA GLU A 582 17.87 20.69 30.27
C GLU A 582 18.32 19.39 29.60
N ILE A 583 19.62 19.11 29.56
CA ILE A 583 20.18 17.85 29.03
C ILE A 583 19.56 16.61 29.70
N ILE A 584 19.51 16.54 31.03
CA ILE A 584 18.95 15.38 31.74
C ILE A 584 17.44 15.23 31.46
N THR A 585 16.73 16.35 31.34
CA THR A 585 15.30 16.37 31.00
C THR A 585 15.09 15.86 29.57
N ASN A 586 15.88 16.32 28.62
CA ASN A 586 15.80 15.92 27.21
C ASN A 586 16.19 14.46 27.01
N LEU A 587 17.19 13.95 27.74
CA LEU A 587 17.52 12.53 27.74
C LEU A 587 16.30 11.69 28.17
N LYS A 588 15.61 12.11 29.23
CA LYS A 588 14.39 11.42 29.70
C LYS A 588 13.27 11.47 28.66
N LEU A 589 13.10 12.60 27.97
CA LEU A 589 12.12 12.77 26.90
C LEU A 589 12.43 11.85 25.71
N ILE A 590 13.68 11.83 25.22
CA ILE A 590 14.10 10.95 24.12
C ILE A 590 13.91 9.47 24.47
N HIS A 591 14.22 9.07 25.70
CA HIS A 591 13.93 7.71 26.18
C HIS A 591 12.44 7.35 26.15
N SER A 592 11.55 8.35 26.19
CA SER A 592 10.10 8.16 26.19
C SER A 592 9.45 8.29 24.80
N ILE A 593 10.17 8.79 23.81
CA ILE A 593 9.69 8.91 22.43
C ILE A 593 9.77 7.55 21.75
N ASP A 594 8.64 7.01 21.32
CA ASP A 594 8.53 5.68 20.73
C ASP A 594 8.31 5.70 19.21
N ASP A 595 7.93 6.85 18.64
CA ASP A 595 7.57 7.05 17.25
C ASP A 595 8.32 8.22 16.60
N ILE A 596 8.49 8.14 15.28
CA ILE A 596 9.20 9.15 14.47
C ILE A 596 8.47 10.50 14.52
N PHE A 597 7.14 10.49 14.55
CA PHE A 597 6.36 11.72 14.61
C PHE A 597 6.61 12.51 15.89
N SER A 598 6.55 11.87 17.07
CA SER A 598 6.88 12.54 18.34
C SER A 598 8.34 13.00 18.37
N PHE A 599 9.26 12.24 17.76
CA PHE A 599 10.66 12.64 17.63
C PHE A 599 10.82 13.94 16.82
N LEU A 600 10.17 14.03 15.65
CA LEU A 600 10.19 15.23 14.80
C LEU A 600 9.54 16.45 15.47
N CYS A 601 8.61 16.25 16.39
CA CYS A 601 7.97 17.35 17.14
C CYS A 601 8.85 17.89 18.29
N GLU A 602 9.80 17.10 18.81
CA GLU A 602 10.60 17.43 20.00
C GLU A 602 12.09 17.70 19.69
N SER A 603 12.52 17.77 18.42
CA SER A 603 13.94 17.79 18.04
C SER A 603 14.71 19.08 18.38
N GLU A 604 14.04 20.15 18.84
CA GLU A 604 14.70 21.36 19.34
C GLU A 604 15.08 21.21 20.82
N SER A 605 16.22 20.57 21.13
CA SER A 605 16.63 20.41 22.52
C SER A 605 18.16 20.34 22.71
N THR A 606 18.69 20.94 23.79
CA THR A 606 20.13 20.88 24.09
C THR A 606 20.54 19.48 24.53
N LEU A 607 21.42 18.82 23.77
CA LEU A 607 21.91 17.46 24.04
C LEU A 607 23.45 17.38 24.01
N PRO A 608 24.04 16.33 24.60
CA PRO A 608 25.46 16.04 24.45
C PRO A 608 25.85 15.88 22.96
N GLU A 609 27.02 16.37 22.56
CA GLU A 609 27.47 16.43 21.15
C GLU A 609 27.41 15.08 20.43
N ASN A 610 27.77 14.00 21.13
CA ASN A 610 27.70 12.65 20.57
C ASN A 610 26.26 12.17 20.27
N ILE A 611 25.30 12.56 21.09
CA ILE A 611 23.88 12.23 20.89
C ILE A 611 23.29 13.13 19.81
N GLN A 612 23.65 14.43 19.81
CA GLN A 612 23.22 15.36 18.79
C GLN A 612 23.71 14.94 17.40
N ASN A 613 24.96 14.49 17.27
CA ASN A 613 25.49 14.01 15.99
C ASN A 613 24.70 12.81 15.43
N GLU A 614 24.22 11.88 16.27
CA GLU A 614 23.39 10.76 15.78
C GLU A 614 21.99 11.21 15.36
N ILE A 615 21.42 12.20 16.05
CA ILE A 615 20.16 12.84 15.66
C ILE A 615 20.32 13.55 14.32
N ASP A 616 21.35 14.39 14.18
CA ASP A 616 21.64 15.15 12.96
C ASP A 616 21.89 14.19 11.78
N ASN A 617 22.62 13.08 12.00
CA ASN A 617 22.82 12.04 10.98
C ASN A 617 21.50 11.40 10.51
N PHE A 618 20.53 11.23 11.41
CA PHE A 618 19.22 10.69 11.07
C PHE A 618 18.34 11.74 10.38
N GLU A 619 18.36 12.99 10.83
CA GLU A 619 17.66 14.10 10.17
C GLU A 619 18.19 14.33 8.75
N ASP A 620 19.51 14.31 8.55
CA ASP A 620 20.13 14.38 7.22
C ASP A 620 19.69 13.23 6.30
N PHE A 621 19.51 12.04 6.86
CA PHE A 621 18.99 10.89 6.12
C PHE A 621 17.52 11.09 5.75
N LEU A 622 16.68 11.57 6.66
CA LEU A 622 15.27 11.88 6.40
C LEU A 622 15.12 13.00 5.36
N ASN A 623 15.87 14.09 5.50
CA ASN A 623 15.83 15.24 4.60
C ASN A 623 16.19 14.85 3.16
N LYS A 624 17.14 13.92 2.95
CA LYS A 624 17.46 13.38 1.63
C LYS A 624 16.28 12.66 0.99
N ILE A 625 15.50 11.92 1.77
CA ILE A 625 14.29 11.21 1.29
C ILE A 625 13.16 12.22 1.06
N TYR A 626 12.89 13.10 2.03
CA TYR A 626 11.80 14.08 1.98
C TYR A 626 11.96 15.09 0.84
N SER A 627 13.19 15.45 0.49
CA SER A 627 13.47 16.33 -0.66
C SER A 627 13.04 15.70 -1.99
N SER A 628 13.08 14.38 -2.09
CA SER A 628 12.67 13.65 -3.30
C SER A 628 11.19 13.24 -3.30
N ASP A 629 10.56 13.17 -2.12
CA ASP A 629 9.23 12.61 -1.92
C ASP A 629 8.43 13.39 -0.84
N PRO A 630 7.74 14.47 -1.26
CA PRO A 630 6.97 15.32 -0.35
C PRO A 630 5.75 14.62 0.26
N ILE A 631 5.11 13.71 -0.47
CA ILE A 631 3.91 13.03 0.02
C ILE A 631 4.26 12.09 1.18
N THR A 632 5.33 11.31 1.08
CA THR A 632 5.80 10.45 2.18
C THR A 632 6.25 11.28 3.37
N ALA A 633 6.94 12.41 3.12
CA ALA A 633 7.33 13.34 4.18
C ALA A 633 6.13 13.86 4.99
N ASN A 634 5.08 14.32 4.29
CA ASN A 634 3.87 14.83 4.92
C ASN A 634 3.07 13.75 5.66
N LEU A 635 3.01 12.53 5.09
CA LEU A 635 2.32 11.40 5.72
C LEU A 635 3.02 10.92 7.00
N ILE A 636 4.36 10.87 7.03
CA ILE A 636 5.12 10.54 8.25
C ILE A 636 5.02 11.68 9.27
N SER A 637 5.19 12.94 8.83
CA SER A 637 5.13 14.12 9.69
C SER A 637 3.74 14.40 10.27
N CYS A 638 2.70 13.70 9.81
CA CYS A 638 1.35 13.77 10.37
C CYS A 638 0.90 12.47 11.05
N ASN A 639 1.83 11.52 11.25
CA ASN A 639 1.58 10.22 11.87
C ASN A 639 0.53 9.34 11.14
N TYR A 640 0.42 9.48 9.80
CA TYR A 640 -0.39 8.59 8.97
C TYR A 640 0.40 7.40 8.42
N ILE A 641 1.73 7.53 8.35
CA ILE A 641 2.68 6.42 8.16
C ILE A 641 3.49 6.30 9.46
N ASP A 642 3.22 5.24 10.22
CA ASP A 642 3.90 4.93 11.46
C ASP A 642 4.78 3.67 11.34
N SER A 643 5.38 3.23 12.43
CA SER A 643 6.16 1.99 12.48
C SER A 643 5.33 0.74 12.16
N ASN A 644 3.99 0.83 12.28
CA ASN A 644 3.06 -0.26 12.01
C ASN A 644 2.56 -0.28 10.56
N PHE A 645 3.02 0.64 9.70
CA PHE A 645 2.58 0.74 8.31
C PHE A 645 2.64 -0.60 7.53
N HIS A 646 3.67 -1.41 7.78
CA HIS A 646 3.83 -2.73 7.16
C HIS A 646 2.76 -3.74 7.60
N ALA A 647 2.19 -3.59 8.79
CA ALA A 647 1.16 -4.48 9.30
C ALA A 647 -0.08 -4.45 8.40
N TYR A 648 -0.40 -3.30 7.79
CA TYR A 648 -1.50 -3.16 6.83
C TYR A 648 -1.30 -4.00 5.57
N ALA A 649 -0.05 -4.19 5.10
CA ALA A 649 0.21 -5.12 4.02
C ALA A 649 -0.06 -6.57 4.45
N SER A 650 0.20 -6.90 5.71
CA SER A 650 0.00 -8.23 6.26
C SER A 650 -1.46 -8.59 6.51
N VAL A 651 -2.36 -7.61 6.65
CA VAL A 651 -3.83 -7.82 6.81
C VAL A 651 -4.42 -8.57 5.61
N PHE A 652 -3.90 -8.30 4.41
CA PHE A 652 -4.42 -8.85 3.15
C PHE A 652 -3.69 -10.12 2.70
N THR A 653 -2.63 -10.49 3.40
CA THR A 653 -1.93 -11.78 3.25
C THR A 653 -2.35 -12.68 4.41
N GLU A 654 -2.15 -14.00 4.35
CA GLU A 654 -2.57 -14.98 5.40
C GLU A 654 -1.96 -14.76 6.82
N GLY A 655 -1.38 -13.58 7.10
CA GLY A 655 -0.72 -13.21 8.34
C GLY A 655 -1.66 -12.82 9.49
N PHE A 656 -2.84 -12.22 9.22
CA PHE A 656 -3.76 -11.78 10.28
C PHE A 656 -5.19 -12.28 10.06
N ASN A 657 -5.59 -13.28 10.86
CA ASN A 657 -6.93 -13.86 10.79
C ASN A 657 -7.89 -13.24 11.80
N ASN A 658 -7.40 -12.35 12.68
CA ASN A 658 -8.18 -11.81 13.78
C ASN A 658 -7.84 -10.32 14.04
N ILE A 659 -8.86 -9.46 13.97
CA ILE A 659 -8.79 -8.01 14.28
C ILE A 659 -8.12 -7.76 15.62
N LYS A 660 -8.47 -8.57 16.63
CA LYS A 660 -7.97 -8.41 17.99
C LYS A 660 -6.48 -8.68 18.10
N VAL A 661 -5.97 -9.65 17.33
CA VAL A 661 -4.53 -9.93 17.24
C VAL A 661 -3.81 -8.78 16.54
N PHE A 662 -4.39 -8.28 15.44
CA PHE A 662 -3.86 -7.13 14.72
C PHE A 662 -3.78 -5.88 15.61
N ASN A 663 -4.88 -5.52 16.27
CA ASN A 663 -4.94 -4.38 17.19
C ASN A 663 -3.98 -4.57 18.36
N PHE A 664 -3.88 -5.78 18.91
CA PHE A 664 -2.93 -6.05 19.98
C PHE A 664 -1.47 -5.80 19.55
N LEU A 665 -1.09 -6.26 18.35
CA LEU A 665 0.27 -6.09 17.86
C LEU A 665 0.58 -4.64 17.48
N THR A 666 -0.36 -3.94 16.86
CA THR A 666 -0.14 -2.55 16.41
C THR A 666 -0.29 -1.54 17.55
N GLN A 667 -1.40 -1.60 18.30
CA GLN A 667 -1.74 -0.63 19.34
C GLN A 667 -1.05 -0.89 20.68
N ASN A 668 -0.66 -2.13 21.00
CA ASN A 668 0.02 -2.44 22.26
C ASN A 668 1.50 -2.78 22.07
N VAL A 669 1.81 -3.80 21.26
CA VAL A 669 3.21 -4.25 21.09
C VAL A 669 4.04 -3.20 20.33
N GLY A 670 3.52 -2.66 19.22
CA GLY A 670 4.18 -1.63 18.42
C GLY A 670 4.40 -0.31 19.19
N THR A 671 3.40 0.14 19.96
CA THR A 671 3.49 1.38 20.76
C THR A 671 4.16 1.19 22.13
N GLN A 672 4.52 -0.05 22.49
CA GLN A 672 5.05 -0.42 23.80
C GLN A 672 4.13 -0.08 25.00
N GLN A 673 2.82 0.11 24.77
CA GLN A 673 1.82 0.31 25.81
C GLN A 673 1.08 -1.00 26.09
N PRO A 674 1.34 -1.70 27.21
CA PRO A 674 0.68 -2.96 27.49
C PRO A 674 -0.77 -2.76 27.93
N ASP A 675 -1.70 -3.46 27.27
CA ASP A 675 -3.02 -3.73 27.83
C ASP A 675 -2.96 -5.00 28.68
N THR A 676 -2.91 -4.82 30.00
CA THR A 676 -2.76 -5.92 30.95
C THR A 676 -4.04 -6.75 31.11
N ASP A 677 -5.21 -6.16 30.82
CA ASP A 677 -6.53 -6.72 31.11
C ASP A 677 -7.26 -7.27 29.88
N LEU A 678 -6.77 -6.98 28.67
CA LEU A 678 -7.31 -7.56 27.43
C LEU A 678 -7.39 -9.09 27.54
N ARG A 679 -8.55 -9.65 27.20
CA ARG A 679 -8.75 -11.09 27.18
C ARG A 679 -8.19 -11.70 25.91
N ILE A 680 -7.35 -12.74 25.99
CA ILE A 680 -6.74 -13.36 24.80
C ILE A 680 -6.94 -14.88 24.86
N THR A 681 -7.39 -15.47 23.75
CA THR A 681 -7.59 -16.91 23.59
C THR A 681 -6.30 -17.63 23.22
N LYS A 682 -6.25 -18.94 23.46
CA LYS A 682 -5.07 -19.77 23.13
C LYS A 682 -4.70 -19.72 21.63
N GLN A 683 -5.68 -19.58 20.74
CA GLN A 683 -5.42 -19.51 19.30
C GLN A 683 -4.82 -18.16 18.91
N GLU A 684 -5.36 -17.07 19.46
CA GLU A 684 -4.80 -15.72 19.31
C GLU A 684 -3.37 -15.63 19.86
N VAL A 685 -3.08 -16.27 21.00
CA VAL A 685 -1.71 -16.33 21.55
C VAL A 685 -0.73 -16.97 20.58
N LYS A 686 -1.11 -18.08 19.94
CA LYS A 686 -0.24 -18.75 18.95
C LYS A 686 0.09 -17.83 17.78
N GLU A 687 -0.90 -17.10 17.30
CA GLU A 687 -0.75 -16.14 16.19
C GLU A 687 0.14 -14.95 16.60
N ILE A 688 -0.11 -14.36 17.78
CA ILE A 688 0.71 -13.27 18.34
C ILE A 688 2.18 -13.71 18.44
N VAL A 689 2.45 -14.88 19.02
CA VAL A 689 3.83 -15.40 19.18
C VAL A 689 4.48 -15.69 17.83
N TYR A 690 3.72 -16.23 16.87
CA TYR A 690 4.20 -16.44 15.51
C TYR A 690 4.63 -15.12 14.87
N GLN A 691 3.80 -14.08 14.98
CA GLN A 691 4.06 -12.77 14.39
C GLN A 691 5.24 -12.05 15.03
N ILE A 692 5.34 -12.03 16.36
CA ILE A 692 6.50 -11.43 17.05
C ILE A 692 7.78 -12.21 16.72
N ARG A 693 7.72 -13.53 16.55
CA ARG A 693 8.89 -14.35 16.19
C ARG A 693 9.38 -14.07 14.77
N HIS A 694 8.48 -13.99 13.79
CA HIS A 694 8.86 -13.73 12.39
C HIS A 694 9.26 -12.29 12.13
N ASN A 695 8.82 -11.35 12.98
CA ASN A 695 9.11 -9.93 12.87
C ASN A 695 9.96 -9.39 14.03
N ARG A 696 10.88 -10.20 14.58
CA ARG A 696 11.68 -9.84 15.75
C ARG A 696 12.47 -8.55 15.60
N ASP A 697 13.04 -8.32 14.42
CA ASP A 697 13.87 -7.14 14.16
C ASP A 697 13.07 -5.82 14.22
N ARG A 698 11.74 -5.89 14.24
CA ARG A 698 10.84 -4.74 14.28
C ARG A 698 10.49 -4.30 15.70
N TYR A 699 10.55 -5.21 16.67
CA TYR A 699 10.20 -4.90 18.05
C TYR A 699 11.47 -4.72 18.88
N SER A 700 11.88 -3.47 19.09
CA SER A 700 13.04 -3.14 19.92
C SER A 700 12.86 -3.55 21.39
N ASN A 701 11.60 -3.61 21.86
CA ASN A 701 11.22 -4.00 23.21
C ASN A 701 9.83 -4.66 23.19
N LEU A 702 9.62 -5.72 23.99
CA LEU A 702 8.34 -6.42 24.10
C LEU A 702 7.51 -5.97 25.31
N LYS A 703 7.73 -4.74 25.81
CA LYS A 703 6.94 -4.16 26.91
C LYS A 703 5.44 -4.18 26.62
N GLY A 704 5.03 -3.90 25.39
CA GLY A 704 3.62 -3.96 24.98
C GLY A 704 3.02 -5.37 24.99
N ALA A 705 3.85 -6.42 24.99
CA ALA A 705 3.39 -7.81 25.09
C ALA A 705 3.10 -8.25 26.54
N LEU A 706 3.20 -7.35 27.53
CA LEU A 706 2.87 -7.64 28.92
C LEU A 706 1.35 -7.70 29.13
N ASN A 707 0.74 -8.82 28.77
CA ASN A 707 -0.69 -9.10 28.97
C ASN A 707 -0.87 -10.35 29.85
N ALA A 708 -1.82 -10.30 30.79
CA ALA A 708 -2.02 -11.38 31.76
C ALA A 708 -2.37 -12.72 31.09
N ASP A 709 -3.28 -12.74 30.13
CA ASP A 709 -3.73 -13.97 29.46
C ASP A 709 -2.63 -14.51 28.53
N LEU A 710 -1.92 -13.63 27.81
CA LEU A 710 -0.77 -14.01 26.98
C LEU A 710 0.33 -14.69 27.82
N MET A 711 0.71 -14.08 28.95
CA MET A 711 1.75 -14.61 29.82
C MET A 711 1.34 -15.94 30.49
N LEU A 712 0.06 -16.08 30.88
CA LEU A 712 -0.47 -17.32 31.45
C LEU A 712 -0.51 -18.46 30.43
N HIS A 713 -0.86 -18.17 29.18
CA HIS A 713 -0.79 -19.16 28.11
C HIS A 713 0.65 -19.58 27.78
N LEU A 714 1.64 -18.70 27.99
CA LEU A 714 3.06 -18.95 27.74
C LEU A 714 3.85 -19.48 28.93
N THR A 715 3.21 -19.75 30.07
CA THR A 715 3.91 -20.14 31.32
C THR A 715 4.82 -21.36 31.17
N ASN A 716 4.51 -22.28 30.25
CA ASN A 716 5.32 -23.48 29.97
C ASN A 716 6.08 -23.40 28.64
N GLU A 717 6.14 -22.23 28.00
CA GLU A 717 6.84 -22.03 26.73
C GLU A 717 8.10 -21.20 26.93
N ALA A 718 9.18 -21.55 26.20
CA ALA A 718 10.43 -20.80 26.22
C ALA A 718 10.27 -19.33 25.80
N TYR A 719 9.16 -18.98 25.14
CA TYR A 719 8.89 -17.62 24.69
C TYR A 719 8.58 -16.64 25.82
N LEU A 720 8.04 -17.10 26.96
CA LEU A 720 7.82 -16.25 28.14
C LEU A 720 9.15 -15.66 28.63
N PHE A 721 10.21 -16.47 28.65
CA PHE A 721 11.54 -16.03 29.07
C PHE A 721 12.08 -14.90 28.16
N ILE A 722 11.77 -14.94 26.87
CA ILE A 722 12.18 -13.88 25.92
C ILE A 722 11.46 -12.56 26.24
N ILE A 723 10.14 -12.61 26.48
CA ILE A 723 9.34 -11.43 26.85
C ILE A 723 9.86 -10.84 28.17
N LEU A 724 10.04 -11.68 29.19
CA LEU A 724 10.51 -11.24 30.52
C LEU A 724 11.92 -10.66 30.48
N ASN A 725 12.85 -11.25 29.72
CA ASN A 725 14.20 -10.69 29.59
C ASN A 725 14.21 -9.35 28.87
N SER A 726 13.45 -9.22 27.78
CA SER A 726 13.35 -7.95 27.06
C SER A 726 12.74 -6.83 27.92
N THR A 727 11.93 -7.18 28.92
CA THR A 727 11.24 -6.25 29.82
C THR A 727 11.88 -6.14 31.20
N LYS A 728 13.09 -6.68 31.40
CA LYS A 728 13.80 -6.65 32.69
C LYS A 728 14.03 -5.22 33.21
N SER A 729 14.34 -4.28 32.33
CA SER A 729 14.47 -2.85 32.67
C SER A 729 13.16 -2.24 33.16
N PHE A 730 12.02 -2.67 32.60
CA PHE A 730 10.69 -2.21 33.02
C PHE A 730 10.35 -2.65 34.45
N PHE A 731 10.66 -3.89 34.82
CA PHE A 731 10.41 -4.40 36.18
C PHE A 731 11.28 -3.72 37.25
N LYS A 732 12.49 -3.29 36.88
CA LYS A 732 13.42 -2.56 37.75
C LYS A 732 13.25 -1.04 37.73
N SER A 733 12.43 -0.50 36.84
CA SER A 733 12.26 0.94 36.66
C SER A 733 11.57 1.60 37.87
N HIS A 734 12.12 2.71 38.38
CA HIS A 734 11.49 3.50 39.44
C HIS A 734 10.41 4.48 38.95
N SER A 735 10.15 4.52 37.64
CA SER A 735 9.19 5.45 37.04
C SER A 735 7.77 5.27 37.60
N PRO A 736 7.07 6.35 38.02
CA PRO A 736 5.70 6.29 38.51
C PRO A 736 4.72 5.64 37.53
N LYS A 737 4.85 5.92 36.22
CA LYS A 737 4.00 5.35 35.16
C LYS A 737 4.24 3.84 35.03
N ASN A 738 5.50 3.40 35.07
CA ASN A 738 5.84 1.98 35.02
C ASN A 738 5.41 1.26 36.31
N LYS A 739 5.52 1.90 37.47
CA LYS A 739 5.01 1.39 38.75
C LYS A 739 3.51 1.12 38.69
N GLU A 740 2.72 2.06 38.17
CA GLU A 740 1.27 1.86 38.01
C GLU A 740 0.97 0.67 37.08
N LEU A 741 1.68 0.58 35.94
CA LEU A 741 1.53 -0.54 35.00
C LEU A 741 1.93 -1.89 35.61
N ARG A 742 3.01 -1.98 36.39
CA ARG A 742 3.39 -3.21 37.10
C ARG A 742 2.32 -3.65 38.10
N ILE A 743 1.78 -2.71 38.88
CA ILE A 743 0.72 -2.99 39.83
C ILE A 743 -0.54 -3.48 39.08
N LYS A 744 -0.91 -2.82 37.98
CA LYS A 744 -2.01 -3.25 37.10
C LYS A 744 -1.80 -4.65 36.56
N LEU A 745 -0.61 -4.96 36.04
CA LEU A 745 -0.27 -6.29 35.53
C LEU A 745 -0.40 -7.39 36.59
N ILE A 746 0.18 -7.21 37.78
CA ILE A 746 0.11 -8.20 38.85
C ILE A 746 -1.35 -8.40 39.32
N ASN A 747 -2.11 -7.30 39.44
CA ASN A 747 -3.52 -7.40 39.79
C ASN A 747 -4.33 -8.12 38.70
N ALA A 748 -4.07 -7.84 37.42
CA ALA A 748 -4.73 -8.49 36.29
C ALA A 748 -4.48 -10.02 36.31
N ILE A 749 -3.23 -10.44 36.53
CA ILE A 749 -2.82 -11.85 36.66
C ILE A 749 -3.55 -12.50 37.85
N LEU A 750 -3.52 -11.88 39.03
CA LEU A 750 -4.17 -12.40 40.24
C LEU A 750 -5.70 -12.45 40.10
N ASN A 751 -6.31 -11.52 39.36
CA ASN A 751 -7.74 -11.50 39.06
C ASN A 751 -8.16 -12.59 38.07
N ARG A 752 -7.21 -13.30 37.43
CA ARG A 752 -7.52 -14.48 36.61
C ARG A 752 -7.71 -15.76 37.43
N LEU A 753 -7.46 -15.71 38.73
CA LEU A 753 -7.72 -16.84 39.63
C LEU A 753 -9.23 -17.13 39.68
N PRO A 754 -9.70 -18.35 39.39
CA PRO A 754 -11.12 -18.67 39.36
C PRO A 754 -11.75 -18.59 40.75
N ASP A 755 -12.86 -17.85 40.87
CA ASP A 755 -13.67 -17.81 42.08
C ASP A 755 -14.56 -19.06 42.18
N GLU A 756 -14.64 -19.68 43.37
CA GLU A 756 -15.40 -20.91 43.63
C GLU A 756 -16.92 -20.80 43.33
N ARG A 757 -17.44 -19.58 43.09
CA ARG A 757 -18.88 -19.32 42.86
C ARG A 757 -19.34 -19.36 41.40
N ASN A 758 -18.46 -19.24 40.40
CA ASN A 758 -18.88 -19.14 39.00
C ASN A 758 -18.26 -20.26 38.15
N LYS A 759 -18.84 -21.47 38.25
CA LYS A 759 -18.49 -22.63 37.43
C LYS A 759 -19.18 -22.66 36.04
N GLU A 760 -19.91 -21.61 35.65
CA GLU A 760 -20.86 -21.69 34.52
C GLU A 760 -20.48 -20.96 33.21
N SER A 761 -19.23 -20.54 33.00
CA SER A 761 -18.82 -20.07 31.65
C SER A 761 -17.56 -20.76 31.15
N ASN A 762 -17.71 -22.04 30.79
CA ASN A 762 -16.70 -22.81 30.05
C ASN A 762 -16.60 -22.31 28.60
N TYR A 763 -15.68 -21.38 28.35
CA TYR A 763 -15.09 -21.17 27.01
C TYR A 763 -13.55 -21.14 27.01
N PHE A 764 -12.91 -21.11 28.18
CA PHE A 764 -11.45 -21.17 28.30
C PHE A 764 -11.04 -22.42 29.08
N SER A 765 -10.10 -23.21 28.54
CA SER A 765 -9.65 -24.47 29.14
C SER A 765 -9.21 -24.30 30.60
N SER A 766 -9.84 -25.05 31.50
CA SER A 766 -9.68 -24.99 32.96
C SER A 766 -8.24 -25.13 33.49
N ASN A 767 -7.30 -25.61 32.67
CA ASN A 767 -5.90 -25.78 33.07
C ASN A 767 -5.08 -24.48 33.00
N THR A 768 -5.39 -23.56 32.06
CA THR A 768 -4.58 -22.34 31.85
C THR A 768 -4.62 -21.41 33.05
N TYR A 769 -5.80 -21.13 33.58
CA TYR A 769 -6.03 -20.21 34.69
C TYR A 769 -5.97 -20.90 36.07
N SER A 770 -5.26 -22.04 36.14
CA SER A 770 -5.13 -22.80 37.38
C SER A 770 -4.22 -22.08 38.39
N TYR A 771 -4.46 -22.35 39.68
CA TYR A 771 -3.61 -21.86 40.77
C TYR A 771 -2.12 -22.14 40.52
N ASN A 772 -1.79 -23.34 40.01
CA ASN A 772 -0.42 -23.74 39.72
C ASN A 772 0.22 -22.96 38.57
N ASN A 773 -0.51 -22.66 37.49
CA ASN A 773 0.05 -21.86 36.40
C ASN A 773 0.29 -20.41 36.83
N ILE A 774 -0.65 -19.80 37.55
CA ILE A 774 -0.48 -18.43 38.07
C ILE A 774 0.72 -18.40 39.02
N LYS A 775 0.85 -19.40 39.90
CA LYS A 775 2.00 -19.55 40.79
C LYS A 775 3.32 -19.65 40.02
N THR A 776 3.39 -20.50 39.00
CA THR A 776 4.59 -20.65 38.16
C THR A 776 4.94 -19.34 37.46
N LEU A 777 3.95 -18.63 36.91
CA LEU A 777 4.19 -17.34 36.27
C LEU A 777 4.73 -16.29 37.26
N LEU A 778 4.11 -16.18 38.44
CA LEU A 778 4.57 -15.25 39.48
C LEU A 778 5.98 -15.60 39.96
N ARG A 779 6.32 -16.90 40.06
CA ARG A 779 7.66 -17.35 40.41
C ARG A 779 8.74 -16.86 39.43
N GLU A 780 8.43 -16.76 38.14
CA GLU A 780 9.35 -16.20 37.12
C GLU A 780 9.41 -14.66 37.16
N ILE A 781 8.34 -13.98 37.57
CA ILE A 781 8.27 -12.51 37.63
C ILE A 781 8.95 -11.95 38.90
N ILE A 782 8.78 -12.59 40.05
CA ILE A 782 9.25 -12.08 41.35
C ILE A 782 10.75 -11.74 41.35
N PRO A 783 11.66 -12.58 40.82
CA PRO A 783 13.10 -12.23 40.75
C PRO A 783 13.40 -11.00 39.90
N LEU A 784 12.53 -10.66 38.94
CA LEU A 784 12.68 -9.48 38.09
C LEU A 784 12.10 -8.22 38.74
N TYR A 785 11.20 -8.38 39.72
CA TYR A 785 10.46 -7.31 40.39
C TYR A 785 10.63 -7.36 41.92
N PRO A 786 11.78 -6.94 42.46
CA PRO A 786 12.09 -7.03 43.90
C PRO A 786 11.07 -6.32 44.81
N ASN A 787 10.51 -5.20 44.33
CA ASN A 787 9.58 -4.37 45.11
C ASN A 787 8.11 -4.86 45.06
N ILE A 788 7.84 -6.05 44.51
CA ILE A 788 6.47 -6.56 44.31
C ILE A 788 5.63 -6.56 45.61
N PHE A 789 6.22 -6.94 46.75
CA PHE A 789 5.50 -6.94 48.04
C PHE A 789 5.29 -5.53 48.59
N LEU A 790 6.21 -4.59 48.35
CA LEU A 790 6.03 -3.19 48.74
C LEU A 790 4.92 -2.49 47.92
N GLU A 791 4.84 -2.80 46.63
CA GLU A 791 3.99 -2.07 45.69
C GLU A 791 2.60 -2.70 45.53
N CYS A 792 2.52 -4.03 45.50
CA CYS A 792 1.30 -4.77 45.16
C CYS A 792 0.57 -5.38 46.37
N PHE A 793 1.24 -5.60 47.52
CA PHE A 793 0.62 -6.20 48.72
C PHE A 793 -0.22 -5.18 49.51
N LYS A 794 -1.31 -4.69 48.91
CA LYS A 794 -2.22 -3.69 49.50
C LYS A 794 -3.58 -4.31 49.87
N ASN A 795 -4.45 -3.52 50.50
CA ASN A 795 -5.76 -3.96 51.01
C ASN A 795 -6.79 -4.34 49.92
N ASN A 796 -6.49 -4.09 48.65
CA ASN A 796 -7.35 -4.39 47.50
C ASN A 796 -7.31 -5.87 47.05
N LEU A 797 -6.35 -6.68 47.52
CA LEU A 797 -6.26 -8.10 47.20
C LEU A 797 -7.13 -8.96 48.13
N THR A 798 -7.79 -9.97 47.57
CA THR A 798 -8.53 -10.98 48.34
C THR A 798 -7.58 -11.86 49.17
N LYS A 799 -8.10 -12.53 50.22
CA LYS A 799 -7.29 -13.44 51.05
C LYS A 799 -6.59 -14.52 50.21
N LYS A 800 -7.29 -15.17 49.29
CA LYS A 800 -6.73 -16.21 48.41
C LYS A 800 -5.62 -15.66 47.51
N GLN A 801 -5.78 -14.47 46.92
CA GLN A 801 -4.74 -13.83 46.11
C GLN A 801 -3.50 -13.47 46.92
N LYS A 802 -3.67 -12.96 48.16
CA LYS A 802 -2.55 -12.69 49.07
C LYS A 802 -1.79 -13.98 49.40
N TYR A 803 -2.50 -15.08 49.65
CA TYR A 803 -1.87 -16.37 49.97
C TYR A 803 -1.12 -16.94 48.77
N LEU A 804 -1.68 -16.83 47.55
CA LEU A 804 -1.01 -17.24 46.31
C LEU A 804 0.28 -16.44 46.05
N LEU A 805 0.27 -15.12 46.28
CA LEU A 805 1.46 -14.29 46.11
C LEU A 805 2.56 -14.67 47.11
N ILE A 806 2.19 -14.97 48.36
CA ILE A 806 3.12 -15.47 49.38
C ILE A 806 3.69 -16.83 48.97
N ASP A 807 2.83 -17.77 48.57
CA ASP A 807 3.21 -19.12 48.13
C ASP A 807 4.15 -19.11 46.91
N SER A 808 3.98 -18.13 46.02
CA SER A 808 4.85 -17.95 44.84
C SER A 808 6.26 -17.46 45.20
N ALA A 809 6.42 -16.78 46.34
CA ALA A 809 7.69 -16.20 46.79
C ALA A 809 8.54 -17.15 47.64
N LEU A 810 8.01 -18.28 48.10
CA LEU A 810 8.71 -19.17 49.04
C LEU A 810 9.99 -19.81 48.50
N ASN A 811 10.15 -19.87 47.18
CA ASN A 811 11.28 -20.54 46.51
C ASN A 811 12.29 -19.56 45.89
N THR A 812 12.17 -18.24 46.12
CA THR A 812 13.14 -17.27 45.60
C THR A 812 14.37 -17.19 46.49
N SER A 813 15.56 -17.20 45.88
CA SER A 813 16.85 -17.15 46.57
C SER A 813 17.20 -15.77 47.14
N GLU A 814 16.51 -14.72 46.68
CA GLU A 814 16.73 -13.33 47.08
C GLU A 814 15.68 -12.88 48.11
N GLN A 815 16.12 -12.10 49.11
CA GLN A 815 15.25 -11.54 50.14
C GLN A 815 14.38 -10.43 49.56
N LEU A 816 13.06 -10.48 49.78
CA LEU A 816 12.12 -9.51 49.23
C LEU A 816 11.79 -8.42 50.27
N PRO A 817 11.95 -7.12 49.94
CA PRO A 817 11.59 -6.03 50.84
C PRO A 817 10.07 -5.99 51.11
N THR A 818 9.68 -5.82 52.37
CA THR A 818 8.28 -5.85 52.84
C THR A 818 7.99 -4.70 53.82
N THR A 819 6.73 -4.24 53.89
CA THR A 819 6.30 -3.21 54.85
C THR A 819 5.96 -3.81 56.21
N MET A 820 6.03 -3.02 57.30
CA MET A 820 5.61 -3.47 58.64
C MET A 820 4.18 -3.99 58.67
N ASP A 821 3.25 -3.34 57.95
CA ASP A 821 1.85 -3.76 57.85
C ASP A 821 1.71 -5.12 57.16
N THR A 822 2.49 -5.36 56.09
CA THR A 822 2.58 -6.66 55.42
C THR A 822 3.08 -7.74 56.38
N LYS A 823 4.12 -7.43 57.19
CA LYS A 823 4.66 -8.37 58.18
C LYS A 823 3.61 -8.74 59.23
N GLN A 824 2.91 -7.75 59.75
CA GLN A 824 1.87 -7.93 60.75
C GLN A 824 0.70 -8.75 60.20
N TYR A 825 0.28 -8.52 58.95
CA TYR A 825 -0.76 -9.32 58.30
C TYR A 825 -0.36 -10.79 58.17
N ILE A 826 0.87 -11.07 57.72
CA ILE A 826 1.36 -12.46 57.55
C ILE A 826 1.42 -13.17 58.90
N ASN A 827 1.99 -12.52 59.94
CA ASN A 827 2.05 -13.09 61.28
C ASN A 827 0.66 -13.38 61.86
N ASN A 828 -0.31 -12.48 61.67
CA ASN A 828 -1.67 -12.64 62.18
C ASN A 828 -2.46 -13.75 61.45
N ASN A 829 -2.10 -14.10 60.21
CA ASN A 829 -2.80 -15.10 59.40
C ASN A 829 -1.92 -16.33 59.09
N ILE A 830 -0.82 -16.53 59.81
CA ILE A 830 0.21 -17.51 59.42
C ILE A 830 -0.30 -18.95 59.37
N GLN A 831 -1.21 -19.32 60.26
CA GLN A 831 -1.83 -20.65 60.30
C GLN A 831 -2.75 -20.88 59.10
N ASP A 832 -3.57 -19.88 58.73
CA ASP A 832 -4.43 -19.95 57.55
C ASP A 832 -3.60 -20.02 56.25
N ILE A 833 -2.48 -19.30 56.20
CA ILE A 833 -1.55 -19.30 55.08
C ILE A 833 -0.91 -20.69 54.93
N ILE A 834 -0.38 -21.26 56.01
CA ILE A 834 0.24 -22.60 55.98
C ILE A 834 -0.78 -23.66 55.55
N LEU A 835 -2.00 -23.61 56.10
CA LEU A 835 -3.06 -24.54 55.73
C LEU A 835 -3.45 -24.41 54.26
N HIS A 836 -3.53 -23.19 53.73
CA HIS A 836 -3.78 -22.94 52.31
C HIS A 836 -2.65 -23.51 51.43
N ILE A 837 -1.39 -23.24 51.76
CA ILE A 837 -0.22 -23.72 51.00
C ILE A 837 -0.15 -25.25 50.99
N LYS A 838 -0.37 -25.90 52.16
CA LYS A 838 -0.42 -27.36 52.27
C LYS A 838 -1.51 -27.96 51.38
N SER A 839 -2.69 -27.34 51.38
CA SER A 839 -3.82 -27.77 50.55
C SER A 839 -3.57 -27.58 49.05
N ALA A 840 -2.94 -26.46 48.66
CA ALA A 840 -2.70 -26.11 47.27
C ALA A 840 -1.54 -26.90 46.64
N ASN A 841 -0.50 -27.22 47.42
CA ASN A 841 0.70 -27.93 46.96
C ASN A 841 0.67 -29.44 47.24
N PHE A 842 -0.43 -29.98 47.79
CA PHE A 842 -0.54 -31.39 48.21
C PHE A 842 0.60 -31.86 49.15
N MET A 843 1.08 -30.97 50.02
CA MET A 843 2.16 -31.26 50.96
C MET A 843 1.59 -31.73 52.30
N THR A 844 1.44 -33.05 52.47
CA THR A 844 0.91 -33.64 53.71
C THR A 844 1.93 -33.72 54.85
N ASN A 845 3.23 -33.65 54.55
CA ASN A 845 4.33 -33.86 55.53
C ASN A 845 5.16 -32.60 55.85
N TRP A 846 4.71 -31.39 55.47
CA TRP A 846 5.43 -30.15 55.79
C TRP A 846 5.13 -29.75 57.24
N ALA A 847 6.10 -29.80 58.15
CA ALA A 847 5.89 -29.39 59.54
C ALA A 847 5.54 -27.89 59.61
N ASP A 848 4.58 -27.49 60.46
CA ASP A 848 4.14 -26.09 60.55
C ASP A 848 5.29 -25.16 60.95
N GLU A 849 6.23 -25.67 61.75
CA GLU A 849 7.44 -24.95 62.17
C GLU A 849 8.43 -24.75 61.01
N ASP A 850 8.63 -25.76 60.16
CA ASP A 850 9.44 -25.64 58.93
C ASP A 850 8.80 -24.71 57.90
N ALA A 851 7.45 -24.74 57.81
CA ALA A 851 6.69 -23.86 56.93
C ALA A 851 6.82 -22.40 57.36
N LYS A 852 6.65 -22.15 58.66
CA LYS A 852 6.88 -20.84 59.25
C LYS A 852 8.31 -20.36 59.05
N ASN A 853 9.31 -21.20 59.32
CA ASN A 853 10.72 -20.87 59.10
C ASN A 853 11.03 -20.57 57.62
N THR A 854 10.36 -21.22 56.67
CA THR A 854 10.54 -20.95 55.23
C THR A 854 9.89 -19.63 54.82
N ILE A 855 8.69 -19.33 55.32
CA ILE A 855 8.01 -18.05 55.12
C ILE A 855 8.85 -16.91 55.73
N ASP A 856 9.34 -17.12 56.96
CA ASP A 856 10.20 -16.16 57.65
C ASP A 856 11.52 -16.00 56.89
N ARG A 857 12.19 -17.07 56.45
CA ARG A 857 13.44 -16.96 55.68
C ARG A 857 13.29 -16.24 54.34
N SER A 858 12.16 -16.40 53.66
CA SER A 858 11.91 -15.79 52.35
C SER A 858 11.40 -14.34 52.45
N LEU A 859 10.71 -13.97 53.54
CA LEU A 859 10.05 -12.66 53.68
C LEU A 859 10.55 -11.82 54.88
N PHE A 860 11.16 -12.43 55.91
CA PHE A 860 11.54 -11.84 57.19
C PHE A 860 12.90 -12.33 57.75
N HIS A 861 13.99 -11.59 57.53
CA HIS A 861 15.10 -11.62 58.50
C HIS A 861 15.88 -10.29 58.57
N PHE A 862 16.05 -9.76 59.78
CA PHE A 862 17.17 -8.89 60.17
C PHE A 862 18.36 -9.76 60.61
N PRO A 863 19.63 -9.40 60.37
CA PRO A 863 20.72 -9.99 61.15
C PRO A 863 20.48 -9.66 62.63
N THR A 864 20.25 -10.68 63.44
CA THR A 864 20.22 -10.56 64.89
C THR A 864 21.64 -10.32 65.37
N HIS A 865 21.89 -9.16 65.97
CA HIS A 865 23.00 -8.99 66.91
C HIS A 865 22.44 -8.44 68.22
N ASP A 866 22.51 -9.30 69.23
CA ASP A 866 22.91 -8.90 70.58
C ASP A 866 24.28 -8.20 70.55
#